data_AF-A0A918GC43-F1
#
_entry.id   AF-A0A918GC43-F1
#
_cell.length_a   1.000
_cell.length_b   1.000
_cell.length_c   1.000
_cell.angle_alpha   90.00
_cell.angle_beta   90.00
_cell.angle_gamma   90.00
#
_symmetry.space_group_name_H-M   'P 1'
#
loop_
_entity.id
_entity.type
_entity.pdbx_description
1 polymer ?
#
loop_
_entity_poly.entity_id
_entity_poly.type
_entity_poly.pdbx_seq_one_letter_code
_entity_poly.pdbx_strand_id
1 'polypeptide(L)'
;MPDTLTPYTPRQQWGLRTTDTVLDPVALRQMATGESEETARAELTDAQHLISTPTPGQARGEARVFQALITAYGRHRPILTGGPFGIRSLTPRTDELVVRIAPSQVDRWIDALAYRQGGTGVAGLRWAGRRDGIILTLPGTKMLLAEISESDWRAALGRRTADQSSLMPHWIPQLPGEAEHTATEDVELAGACDHLCATLRRIRLVDALTRGSGHVHLFTTRHHGDLHLIEACEATPTVLPLWTSRSLPLALWPAGSIPAPGPSDPRTAVLDLLTEIEPAHAPSSAADHRAARALCHLAGLSTAPVLVQAAEHVLDVATHVLADPAHASVYASGGWAGSCRTYPEGTVHGTDPCLPPGAEKVTNLPEDALQRLGRHFSSRSSDTPRTDLVNAGQEELVHLLDWALAAATRPTSRRDWNPHGADGTLQHRQQLPDREGTLTLTASTTGVYRVSLEALGLSDLADEDDTVEWEREAAPSQSAAVLLAEHAAIEAAVCLPFQREHRKQRLLLPSTVSAAAEPTIRSVIAGADHALGFFTLASVLGPLHDRVGPTQGATDGHWRTDPHSDTPRDHPATLTALISDWFELPSPHHGETANTAAVDSPAYLRHLAAHRAALDPFVTRYLAAADSLAGARTFEERHVAGFAALRTTDLSALACTEVHPVREGLLRLIKSMPQDPAQLNAWYERHLDRA
;
A
#
# COMPACT_ATOMS: atom_id res chain seq x y z
N MET A 1 -8.32 1.56 -29.69
CA MET A 1 -8.02 0.20 -30.22
C MET A 1 -8.67 -0.81 -29.29
N PRO A 2 -9.30 -1.90 -29.76
CA PRO A 2 -9.81 -2.93 -28.86
C PRO A 2 -8.66 -3.88 -28.54
N ASP A 3 -7.82 -3.50 -27.58
CA ASP A 3 -6.88 -4.45 -27.00
C ASP A 3 -7.69 -5.57 -26.34
N THR A 4 -7.40 -6.78 -26.76
CA THR A 4 -8.09 -7.99 -26.34
C THR A 4 -7.64 -8.28 -24.91
N LEU A 5 -8.35 -7.73 -23.92
CA LEU A 5 -8.11 -8.06 -22.52
C LEU A 5 -8.25 -9.57 -22.36
N THR A 6 -7.23 -10.20 -21.78
CA THR A 6 -7.31 -11.63 -21.47
C THR A 6 -8.40 -11.81 -20.42
N PRO A 7 -9.42 -12.67 -20.64
CA PRO A 7 -10.37 -13.00 -19.58
C PRO A 7 -9.62 -13.55 -18.37
N TYR A 8 -10.18 -13.34 -17.17
CA TYR A 8 -9.78 -14.07 -15.97
C TYR A 8 -9.72 -15.56 -16.33
N THR A 9 -8.52 -16.02 -16.56
CA THR A 9 -8.20 -17.42 -16.80
C THR A 9 -7.26 -17.76 -15.67
N PRO A 10 -7.55 -18.79 -14.85
CA PRO A 10 -6.56 -19.33 -13.95
C PRO A 10 -5.40 -19.84 -14.81
N ARG A 11 -4.46 -18.94 -15.18
CA ARG A 11 -3.31 -19.27 -16.00
C ARG A 11 -2.40 -20.11 -15.13
N GLN A 12 -2.48 -21.43 -15.32
CA GLN A 12 -1.53 -22.44 -14.87
C GLN A 12 -0.81 -22.02 -13.59
N GLN A 13 -1.56 -21.99 -12.48
CA GLN A 13 -0.93 -21.84 -11.19
C GLN A 13 0.10 -22.95 -11.06
N TRP A 14 1.34 -22.56 -10.78
CA TRP A 14 2.39 -23.49 -10.43
C TRP A 14 1.84 -24.44 -9.38
N GLY A 15 1.69 -25.70 -9.80
CA GLY A 15 0.87 -26.68 -9.10
C GLY A 15 1.20 -26.68 -7.63
N LEU A 16 0.15 -26.57 -6.80
CA LEU A 16 0.11 -26.71 -5.35
C LEU A 16 1.37 -27.41 -4.82
N ARG A 17 2.48 -26.66 -4.71
CA ARG A 17 3.71 -27.19 -4.16
C ARG A 17 3.49 -27.15 -2.67
N THR A 18 2.82 -28.20 -2.21
CA THR A 18 2.85 -28.72 -0.85
C THR A 18 4.30 -29.09 -0.51
N THR A 19 5.18 -28.10 -0.48
CA THR A 19 6.39 -28.12 0.34
C THR A 19 6.08 -27.32 1.59
N ASP A 20 5.07 -27.77 2.33
CA ASP A 20 4.99 -27.54 3.77
C ASP A 20 6.12 -28.36 4.42
N THR A 21 7.36 -27.88 4.29
CA THR A 21 8.21 -27.93 5.48
C THR A 21 7.48 -27.08 6.50
N VAL A 22 6.75 -27.74 7.42
CA VAL A 22 6.10 -27.09 8.56
C VAL A 22 7.10 -26.14 9.18
N LEU A 23 6.94 -24.85 8.92
CA LEU A 23 7.85 -23.85 9.42
C LEU A 23 7.77 -23.88 10.95
N ASP A 24 8.92 -23.91 11.61
CA ASP A 24 9.00 -23.92 13.06
C ASP A 24 8.15 -22.78 13.64
N PRO A 25 7.19 -23.06 14.55
CA PRO A 25 6.41 -22.03 15.22
C PRO A 25 7.26 -20.93 15.83
N VAL A 26 8.46 -21.25 16.34
CA VAL A 26 9.40 -20.24 16.86
C VAL A 26 9.79 -19.26 15.74
N ALA A 27 10.19 -19.77 14.57
CA ALA A 27 10.59 -18.95 13.43
C ALA A 27 9.42 -18.10 12.88
N LEU A 28 8.21 -18.67 12.80
CA LEU A 28 7.02 -17.93 12.38
C LEU A 28 6.72 -16.76 13.33
N ARG A 29 6.79 -17.01 14.65
CA ARG A 29 6.59 -15.96 15.66
C ARG A 29 7.64 -14.86 15.52
N GLN A 30 8.92 -15.23 15.44
CA GLN A 30 10.01 -14.25 15.25
C GLN A 30 9.83 -13.40 13.99
N MET A 31 9.35 -14.00 12.90
CA MET A 31 9.07 -13.27 11.67
C MET A 31 7.97 -12.21 11.85
N ALA A 32 6.95 -12.48 12.66
CA ALA A 32 5.88 -11.53 12.94
C ALA A 32 6.25 -10.46 13.96
N THR A 33 7.02 -10.82 14.99
CA THR A 33 7.20 -10.00 16.20
C THR A 33 8.59 -9.43 16.38
N GLY A 34 9.61 -10.08 15.79
CA GLY A 34 11.01 -9.65 15.89
C GLY A 34 11.68 -10.06 17.19
N GLU A 35 11.04 -10.95 17.95
CA GLU A 35 11.58 -11.52 19.18
C GLU A 35 12.89 -12.28 18.93
N SER A 36 13.71 -12.37 19.98
CA SER A 36 14.81 -13.33 19.99
C SER A 36 14.23 -14.76 20.00
N GLU A 37 15.05 -15.72 19.59
CA GLU A 37 14.65 -17.14 19.57
C GLU A 37 14.29 -17.61 20.99
N GLU A 38 15.07 -17.18 21.99
CA GLU A 38 14.83 -17.48 23.40
C GLU A 38 13.47 -16.95 23.88
N THR A 39 13.15 -15.69 23.57
CA THR A 39 11.86 -15.08 23.96
C THR A 39 10.70 -15.75 23.23
N ALA A 40 10.81 -15.97 21.92
CA ALA A 40 9.76 -16.63 21.14
C ALA A 40 9.50 -18.06 21.65
N ARG A 41 10.56 -18.83 21.97
CA ARG A 41 10.43 -20.18 22.54
C ARG A 41 9.79 -20.16 23.93
N ALA A 42 10.18 -19.21 24.78
CA ALA A 42 9.60 -19.07 26.11
C ALA A 42 8.10 -18.76 26.04
N GLU A 43 7.69 -17.80 25.20
CA GLU A 43 6.29 -17.42 25.04
C GLU A 43 5.46 -18.53 24.39
N LEU A 44 6.05 -19.41 23.57
CA LEU A 44 5.36 -20.54 22.94
C LEU A 44 5.21 -21.79 23.81
N THR A 45 5.90 -21.86 24.96
CA THR A 45 5.90 -23.08 25.78
C THR A 45 4.50 -23.45 26.30
N ASP A 46 3.66 -22.44 26.59
CA ASP A 46 2.29 -22.61 27.10
C ASP A 46 1.23 -21.89 26.25
N ALA A 47 1.60 -21.40 25.06
CA ALA A 47 0.69 -20.60 24.24
C ALA A 47 -0.27 -21.46 23.41
N GLN A 48 -1.56 -21.13 23.48
CA GLN A 48 -2.59 -21.70 22.61
C GLN A 48 -2.48 -21.20 21.15
N HIS A 49 -1.94 -19.99 20.96
CA HIS A 49 -1.83 -19.33 19.66
C HIS A 49 -0.43 -18.78 19.45
N LEU A 50 0.05 -18.82 18.21
CA LEU A 50 1.36 -18.30 17.82
C LEU A 50 1.57 -16.85 18.28
N ILE A 51 0.52 -16.03 18.11
CA ILE A 51 0.41 -14.65 18.57
C ILE A 51 -0.84 -14.57 19.43
N SER A 52 -0.71 -14.21 20.70
CA SER A 52 -1.85 -14.17 21.63
C SER A 52 -2.92 -13.19 21.15
N THR A 53 -4.19 -13.52 21.37
CA THR A 53 -5.32 -12.62 21.11
C THR A 53 -5.47 -11.62 22.27
N PRO A 54 -5.62 -10.31 22.00
CA PRO A 54 -5.87 -9.29 23.02
C PRO A 54 -7.25 -9.45 23.67
N THR A 55 -7.41 -8.92 24.88
CA THR A 55 -8.77 -8.58 25.37
C THR A 55 -9.36 -7.40 24.55
N PRO A 56 -10.70 -7.23 24.49
CA PRO A 56 -11.29 -6.12 23.74
C PRO A 56 -10.82 -4.72 24.21
N GLY A 57 -10.52 -4.57 25.51
CA GLY A 57 -9.95 -3.34 26.05
C GLY A 57 -8.52 -3.10 25.54
N GLN A 58 -7.68 -4.14 25.57
CA GLN A 58 -6.30 -4.09 25.08
C GLN A 58 -6.26 -3.82 23.57
N ALA A 59 -7.16 -4.44 22.78
CA ALA A 59 -7.22 -4.23 21.33
C ALA A 59 -7.47 -2.76 20.97
N ARG A 60 -8.42 -2.10 21.66
CA ARG A 60 -8.73 -0.68 21.46
C ARG A 60 -7.55 0.21 21.80
N GLY A 61 -6.91 0.00 22.95
CA GLY A 61 -5.75 0.82 23.33
C GLY A 61 -4.55 0.60 22.41
N GLU A 62 -4.29 -0.63 21.96
CA GLU A 62 -3.26 -0.93 20.97
C GLU A 62 -3.55 -0.27 19.61
N ALA A 63 -4.81 -0.31 19.15
CA ALA A 63 -5.22 0.35 17.92
C ALA A 63 -5.03 1.88 17.98
N ARG A 64 -5.38 2.52 19.11
CA ARG A 64 -5.17 3.96 19.32
C ARG A 64 -3.69 4.35 19.31
N VAL A 65 -2.86 3.57 20.01
CA VAL A 65 -1.40 3.77 19.99
C VAL A 65 -0.86 3.60 18.58
N PHE A 66 -1.29 2.56 17.86
CA PHE A 66 -0.80 2.32 16.51
C PHE A 66 -1.25 3.40 15.52
N GLN A 67 -2.49 3.88 15.63
CA GLN A 67 -3.00 5.00 14.83
C GLN A 67 -2.19 6.27 15.06
N ALA A 68 -1.85 6.58 16.31
CA ALA A 68 -1.01 7.72 16.65
C ALA A 68 0.40 7.59 16.06
N LEU A 69 0.99 6.38 16.12
CA LEU A 69 2.29 6.09 15.49
C LEU A 69 2.24 6.22 13.98
N ILE A 70 1.25 5.62 13.32
CA ILE A 70 1.01 5.75 11.87
C ILE A 70 0.98 7.22 11.47
N THR A 71 0.19 8.02 12.17
CA THR A 71 0.00 9.44 11.86
C THR A 71 1.27 10.26 12.09
N ALA A 72 1.98 10.03 13.21
CA ALA A 72 3.18 10.79 13.57
C ALA A 72 4.42 10.39 12.77
N TYR A 73 4.53 9.12 12.40
CA TYR A 73 5.63 8.66 11.56
C TYR A 73 5.39 8.97 10.09
N GLY A 74 4.12 8.96 9.64
CA GLY A 74 3.75 8.99 8.25
C GLY A 74 4.40 7.80 7.54
N ARG A 75 5.37 8.08 6.66
CA ARG A 75 6.11 7.02 5.97
C ARG A 75 7.04 6.29 6.91
N HIS A 76 6.85 4.97 6.97
CA HIS A 76 7.75 4.09 7.68
C HIS A 76 9.01 3.81 6.84
N ARG A 77 10.18 4.19 7.38
CA ARG A 77 11.51 3.94 6.83
C ARG A 77 12.34 3.15 7.86
N PRO A 78 12.41 1.81 7.78
CA PRO A 78 13.02 1.00 8.84
C PRO A 78 14.50 1.28 9.03
N ILE A 79 15.22 1.62 7.95
CA ILE A 79 16.65 2.01 8.02
C ILE A 79 16.86 3.25 8.90
N LEU A 80 15.93 4.22 8.88
CA LEU A 80 16.04 5.45 9.67
C LEU A 80 15.59 5.29 11.12
N THR A 81 14.63 4.38 11.33
CA THR A 81 13.91 4.26 12.60
C THR A 81 14.36 3.06 13.43
N GLY A 82 15.11 2.12 12.84
CA GLY A 82 15.55 0.89 13.49
C GLY A 82 14.48 -0.22 13.52
N GLY A 83 13.47 -0.11 12.65
CA GLY A 83 12.33 -1.02 12.53
C GLY A 83 10.99 -0.25 12.44
N PRO A 84 9.86 -0.94 12.15
CA PRO A 84 8.52 -0.36 11.98
C PRO A 84 8.15 0.62 13.06
N PHE A 85 7.98 1.89 12.70
CA PHE A 85 7.65 2.98 13.65
C PHE A 85 8.63 3.07 14.83
N GLY A 86 9.90 2.68 14.62
CA GLY A 86 10.92 2.61 15.66
C GLY A 86 10.90 1.34 16.51
N ILE A 87 9.99 0.40 16.24
CA ILE A 87 9.83 -0.86 16.96
C ILE A 87 10.84 -1.88 16.46
N ARG A 88 11.72 -2.31 17.36
CA ARG A 88 12.69 -3.38 17.11
C ARG A 88 12.07 -4.75 17.26
N SER A 89 11.27 -4.93 18.32
CA SER A 89 10.55 -6.16 18.59
C SER A 89 9.34 -5.92 19.48
N LEU A 90 8.40 -6.86 19.43
CA LEU A 90 7.20 -6.91 20.27
C LEU A 90 7.07 -8.28 20.93
N THR A 91 6.59 -8.34 22.16
CA THR A 91 6.12 -9.59 22.78
C THR A 91 4.65 -9.43 23.13
N PRO A 92 3.75 -9.89 22.24
CA PRO A 92 2.31 -9.79 22.46
C PRO A 92 1.85 -10.84 23.48
N ARG A 93 1.16 -10.37 24.53
CA ARG A 93 0.43 -11.18 25.52
C ARG A 93 -1.04 -10.77 25.53
N THR A 94 -1.88 -11.49 26.26
CA THR A 94 -3.34 -11.23 26.28
C THR A 94 -3.69 -9.91 26.99
N ASP A 95 -2.99 -9.56 28.06
CA ASP A 95 -3.24 -8.41 28.93
C ASP A 95 -2.10 -7.38 28.99
N GLU A 96 -1.04 -7.61 28.22
CA GLU A 96 0.13 -6.74 28.12
C GLU A 96 0.77 -6.84 26.73
N LEU A 97 1.28 -5.71 26.21
CA LEU A 97 2.16 -5.70 25.05
C LEU A 97 3.54 -5.18 25.46
N VAL A 98 4.57 -6.01 25.33
CA VAL A 98 5.95 -5.56 25.58
C VAL A 98 6.56 -5.08 24.26
N VAL A 99 7.13 -3.88 24.26
CA VAL A 99 7.67 -3.21 23.09
C VAL A 99 9.11 -2.83 23.36
N ARG A 100 10.01 -3.17 22.42
CA ARG A 100 11.38 -2.64 22.40
C ARG A 100 11.48 -1.63 21.28
N ILE A 101 11.72 -0.38 21.61
CA ILE A 101 11.92 0.69 20.63
C ILE A 101 13.40 1.01 20.49
N ALA A 102 13.80 1.51 19.31
CA ALA A 102 15.15 2.03 19.14
C ALA A 102 15.39 3.25 20.04
N PRO A 103 16.53 3.36 20.75
CA PRO A 103 16.80 4.48 21.64
C PRO A 103 16.72 5.86 20.98
N SER A 104 17.05 5.95 19.68
CA SER A 104 16.93 7.18 18.89
C SER A 104 15.48 7.60 18.60
N GLN A 105 14.51 6.73 18.88
CA GLN A 105 13.09 6.94 18.59
C GLN A 105 12.25 7.30 19.82
N VAL A 106 12.85 7.30 21.03
CA VAL A 106 12.15 7.66 22.28
C VAL A 106 11.47 9.02 22.16
N ASP A 107 12.19 10.00 21.61
CA ASP A 107 11.64 11.33 21.41
C ASP A 107 10.43 11.30 20.46
N ARG A 108 10.57 10.69 19.28
CA ARG A 108 9.48 10.64 18.31
C ARG A 108 8.25 9.87 18.83
N TRP A 109 8.46 8.84 19.64
CA TRP A 109 7.37 8.14 20.34
C TRP A 109 6.63 9.04 21.32
N ILE A 110 7.33 9.82 22.12
CA ILE A 110 6.69 10.77 23.04
C ILE A 110 5.87 11.80 22.24
N ASP A 111 6.42 12.33 21.14
CA ASP A 111 5.71 13.29 20.29
C ASP A 111 4.47 12.68 19.63
N ALA A 112 4.55 11.41 19.23
CA ALA A 112 3.42 10.68 18.64
C ALA A 112 2.31 10.41 19.66
N LEU A 113 2.67 10.06 20.89
CA LEU A 113 1.74 9.64 21.92
C LEU A 113 1.11 10.81 22.69
N ALA A 114 1.77 11.95 22.73
CA ALA A 114 1.27 13.14 23.42
C ALA A 114 0.01 13.68 22.73
N TYR A 115 -1.15 13.51 23.39
CA TYR A 115 -2.42 14.13 23.01
C TYR A 115 -2.34 15.66 22.93
N ARG A 116 -2.92 16.25 21.89
CA ARG A 116 -3.05 17.69 21.72
C ARG A 116 -4.49 18.01 21.37
N GLN A 117 -5.07 19.03 21.99
CA GLN A 117 -6.45 19.41 21.69
C GLN A 117 -6.55 19.84 20.22
N GLY A 118 -7.39 19.15 19.44
CA GLY A 118 -7.51 19.38 17.99
C GLY A 118 -6.33 18.85 17.16
N GLY A 119 -5.41 18.09 17.76
CA GLY A 119 -4.29 17.44 17.08
C GLY A 119 -4.27 15.93 17.33
N THR A 120 -3.19 15.29 16.90
CA THR A 120 -2.96 13.85 17.04
C THR A 120 -2.48 13.48 18.45
N GLY A 121 -2.62 12.21 18.82
CA GLY A 121 -2.02 11.63 20.04
C GLY A 121 -2.93 10.60 20.68
N VAL A 122 -2.67 10.23 21.94
CA VAL A 122 -3.48 9.22 22.64
C VAL A 122 -4.05 9.83 23.93
N ALA A 123 -5.31 10.26 23.87
CA ALA A 123 -5.98 10.89 25.02
C ALA A 123 -6.12 9.90 26.20
N GLY A 124 -5.83 10.39 27.41
CA GLY A 124 -5.94 9.58 28.63
C GLY A 124 -4.80 8.58 28.84
N LEU A 125 -3.80 8.54 27.97
CA LEU A 125 -2.60 7.72 28.14
C LEU A 125 -1.80 8.20 29.36
N ARG A 126 -1.34 7.25 30.17
CA ARG A 126 -0.54 7.53 31.37
C ARG A 126 0.72 6.68 31.40
N TRP A 127 1.77 7.18 32.07
CA TRP A 127 3.03 6.45 32.21
C TRP A 127 3.45 6.23 33.67
N ALA A 128 4.21 5.16 33.92
CA ALA A 128 4.90 4.92 35.19
C ALA A 128 6.24 4.21 34.96
N GLY A 129 7.21 4.44 35.86
CA GLY A 129 8.44 3.66 35.88
C GLY A 129 8.19 2.24 36.36
N ARG A 130 8.83 1.26 35.71
CA ARG A 130 8.92 -0.14 36.11
C ARG A 130 10.38 -0.57 36.11
N ARG A 131 10.71 -1.67 36.81
CA ARG A 131 12.10 -2.14 36.96
C ARG A 131 12.79 -2.42 35.62
N ASP A 132 12.02 -2.83 34.63
CA ASP A 132 12.40 -3.32 33.31
C ASP A 132 12.01 -2.35 32.18
N GLY A 133 11.44 -1.18 32.49
CA GLY A 133 11.06 -0.20 31.47
C GLY A 133 10.06 0.87 31.93
N ILE A 134 9.36 1.47 30.96
CA ILE A 134 8.25 2.38 31.21
C ILE A 134 6.93 1.69 30.86
N ILE A 135 5.99 1.64 31.80
CA ILE A 135 4.65 1.16 31.51
C ILE A 135 3.76 2.32 31.06
N LEU A 136 3.08 2.11 29.94
CA LEU A 136 2.05 2.95 29.37
C LEU A 136 0.69 2.28 29.61
N THR A 137 -0.28 3.05 30.13
CA THR A 137 -1.58 2.53 30.55
C THR A 137 -2.73 3.34 29.98
N LEU A 138 -3.72 2.64 29.45
CA LEU A 138 -5.07 3.12 29.14
C LEU A 138 -6.09 2.23 29.88
N PRO A 139 -7.37 2.62 29.98
CA PRO A 139 -8.42 1.72 30.48
C PRO A 139 -8.39 0.37 29.74
N GLY A 140 -8.15 -0.72 30.48
CA GLY A 140 -8.08 -2.07 29.91
C GLY A 140 -6.86 -2.38 29.06
N THR A 141 -5.87 -1.47 28.95
CA THR A 141 -4.65 -1.69 28.15
C THR A 141 -3.38 -1.45 28.96
N LYS A 142 -2.40 -2.35 28.81
CA LYS A 142 -1.04 -2.17 29.32
C LYS A 142 -0.02 -2.38 28.21
N MET A 143 0.93 -1.47 28.08
CA MET A 143 2.04 -1.56 27.16
C MET A 143 3.34 -1.25 27.89
N LEU A 144 4.32 -2.15 27.87
CA LEU A 144 5.64 -1.92 28.44
C LEU A 144 6.61 -1.47 27.35
N LEU A 145 7.20 -0.30 27.48
CA LEU A 145 8.39 0.07 26.73
C LEU A 145 9.63 -0.46 27.47
N ALA A 146 10.08 -1.64 27.07
CA ALA A 146 11.20 -2.33 27.70
C ALA A 146 12.52 -1.59 27.45
N GLU A 147 13.44 -1.70 28.42
CA GLU A 147 14.82 -1.16 28.34
C GLU A 147 14.92 0.38 28.26
N ILE A 148 13.81 1.11 28.43
CA ILE A 148 13.84 2.57 28.62
C ILE A 148 13.83 2.87 30.11
N SER A 149 14.89 3.50 30.61
CA SER A 149 14.93 3.91 32.01
C SER A 149 13.98 5.08 32.28
N GLU A 150 13.48 5.17 33.51
CA GLU A 150 12.66 6.32 33.93
C GLU A 150 13.41 7.65 33.82
N SER A 151 14.73 7.65 34.06
CA SER A 151 15.58 8.82 33.84
C SER A 151 15.60 9.27 32.39
N ASP A 152 15.78 8.34 31.44
CA ASP A 152 15.84 8.68 30.01
C ASP A 152 14.49 9.18 29.51
N TRP A 153 13.41 8.54 29.95
CA TRP A 153 12.04 8.94 29.63
C TRP A 153 11.72 10.35 30.13
N ARG A 154 12.01 10.65 31.40
CA ARG A 154 11.81 11.98 31.99
C ARG A 154 12.70 13.03 31.32
N ALA A 155 13.95 12.69 30.99
CA ALA A 155 14.86 13.58 30.29
C ALA A 155 14.35 13.90 28.87
N ALA A 156 13.80 12.90 28.16
CA ALA A 156 13.17 13.08 26.86
C ALA A 156 11.93 13.97 26.95
N LEU A 157 11.03 13.71 27.91
CA LEU A 157 9.87 14.57 28.17
C LEU A 157 10.28 16.03 28.45
N GLY A 158 11.29 16.23 29.29
CA GLY A 158 11.76 17.56 29.69
C GLY A 158 12.41 18.39 28.57
N ARG A 159 12.76 17.78 27.42
CA ARG A 159 13.23 18.51 26.23
C ARG A 159 12.10 19.19 25.44
N ARG A 160 10.84 18.87 25.74
CA ARG A 160 9.65 19.43 25.08
C ARG A 160 9.11 20.59 25.89
N THR A 161 8.46 21.56 25.24
CA THR A 161 7.77 22.62 26.00
C THR A 161 6.60 22.02 26.77
N ALA A 162 6.30 22.54 27.97
CA ALA A 162 5.24 22.01 28.83
C ALA A 162 3.86 21.96 28.13
N ASP A 163 3.64 22.86 27.17
CA ASP A 163 2.43 22.94 26.35
C ASP A 163 2.38 21.86 25.24
N GLN A 164 3.47 21.15 24.98
CA GLN A 164 3.60 20.12 23.93
C GLN A 164 3.41 18.68 24.43
N SER A 165 3.48 18.42 25.75
CA SER A 165 3.40 17.05 26.31
C SER A 165 2.22 16.88 27.28
N SER A 166 1.09 16.36 26.80
CA SER A 166 -0.02 15.88 27.66
C SER A 166 0.23 14.49 28.27
N LEU A 167 1.39 13.88 27.99
CA LEU A 167 1.72 12.53 28.44
C LEU A 167 2.06 12.51 29.94
N MET A 168 1.02 12.35 30.75
CA MET A 168 1.09 12.52 32.21
C MET A 168 1.47 11.23 32.96
N PRO A 169 2.11 11.34 34.14
CA PRO A 169 2.29 10.22 35.05
C PRO A 169 0.95 9.60 35.51
N HIS A 170 0.95 8.30 35.81
CA HIS A 170 -0.24 7.54 36.24
C HIS A 170 -1.01 8.07 37.45
N TRP A 171 -0.37 8.86 38.32
CA TRP A 171 -1.01 9.45 39.49
C TRP A 171 -1.80 10.73 39.18
N ILE A 172 -1.69 11.26 37.95
CA ILE A 172 -2.52 12.39 37.49
C ILE A 172 -3.83 11.85 36.89
N PRO A 173 -5.00 12.25 37.44
CA PRO A 173 -6.30 11.83 36.93
C PRO A 173 -6.52 12.19 35.46
N GLN A 174 -7.48 11.51 34.82
CA GLN A 174 -7.94 11.90 33.48
C GLN A 174 -8.74 13.19 33.52
N LEU A 175 -8.45 14.09 32.58
CA LEU A 175 -9.19 15.33 32.41
C LEU A 175 -10.54 15.03 31.73
N PRO A 176 -11.64 15.74 32.05
CA PRO A 176 -12.95 15.48 31.43
C PRO A 176 -12.94 15.49 29.89
N GLY A 177 -12.18 16.41 29.27
CA GLY A 177 -12.04 16.47 27.81
C GLY A 177 -11.31 15.29 27.18
N GLU A 178 -10.46 14.56 27.94
CA GLU A 178 -9.81 13.34 27.44
C GLU A 178 -10.78 12.17 27.31
N ALA A 179 -11.81 12.12 28.18
CA ALA A 179 -12.82 11.07 28.14
C ALA A 179 -13.77 11.24 26.94
N GLU A 180 -14.19 12.48 26.66
CA GLU A 180 -15.00 12.80 25.48
C GLU A 180 -14.23 12.49 24.19
N HIS A 181 -12.96 12.90 24.11
CA HIS A 181 -12.11 12.60 22.96
C HIS A 181 -11.87 11.09 22.78
N THR A 182 -11.65 10.36 23.87
CA THR A 182 -11.53 8.89 23.84
C THR A 182 -12.80 8.25 23.27
N ALA A 183 -13.99 8.71 23.66
CA ALA A 183 -15.24 8.18 23.13
C ALA A 183 -15.38 8.48 21.63
N THR A 184 -14.98 9.66 21.17
CA THR A 184 -14.94 10.00 19.74
C THR A 184 -13.97 9.10 18.97
N GLU A 185 -12.73 8.95 19.45
CA GLU A 185 -11.72 8.07 18.83
C GLU A 185 -12.18 6.60 18.80
N ASP A 186 -12.84 6.11 19.85
CA ASP A 186 -13.35 4.74 19.90
C ASP A 186 -14.45 4.51 18.86
N VAL A 187 -15.36 5.48 18.68
CA VAL A 187 -16.35 5.46 17.59
C VAL A 187 -15.64 5.54 16.23
N GLU A 188 -14.59 6.34 16.13
CA GLU A 188 -13.86 6.50 14.89
C GLU A 188 -13.15 5.21 14.46
N LEU A 189 -12.51 4.52 15.40
CA LEU A 189 -11.70 3.33 15.16
C LEU A 189 -12.49 2.02 15.19
N ALA A 190 -13.77 2.03 15.58
CA ALA A 190 -14.57 0.82 15.81
C ALA A 190 -14.48 -0.20 14.65
N GLY A 191 -14.50 0.27 13.40
CA GLY A 191 -14.45 -0.58 12.21
C GLY A 191 -13.06 -1.15 11.84
N ALA A 192 -11.97 -0.59 12.36
CA ALA A 192 -10.60 -1.03 12.03
C ALA A 192 -9.77 -1.44 13.25
N CYS A 193 -10.33 -1.36 14.47
CA CYS A 193 -9.64 -1.63 15.72
C CYS A 193 -8.91 -2.98 15.72
N ASP A 194 -9.62 -4.05 15.37
CA ASP A 194 -9.06 -5.41 15.36
C ASP A 194 -7.95 -5.54 14.32
N HIS A 195 -8.11 -4.88 13.17
CA HIS A 195 -7.13 -4.91 12.09
C HIS A 195 -5.85 -4.12 12.43
N LEU A 196 -6.00 -2.92 13.02
CA LEU A 196 -4.88 -2.11 13.51
C LEU A 196 -4.12 -2.84 14.63
N CYS A 197 -4.83 -3.40 15.60
CA CYS A 197 -4.23 -4.18 16.68
C CYS A 197 -3.51 -5.44 16.13
N ALA A 198 -4.15 -6.19 15.23
CA ALA A 198 -3.56 -7.37 14.62
C ALA A 198 -2.27 -7.03 13.84
N THR A 199 -2.27 -5.90 13.13
CA THR A 199 -1.11 -5.38 12.39
C THR A 199 0.00 -4.97 13.34
N LEU A 200 -0.31 -4.23 14.42
CA LEU A 200 0.68 -3.88 15.44
C LEU A 200 1.31 -5.14 16.03
N ARG A 201 0.53 -6.14 16.44
CA ARG A 201 1.07 -7.38 17.04
C ARG A 201 1.93 -8.20 16.08
N ARG A 202 1.88 -7.90 14.78
CA ARG A 202 2.67 -8.54 13.71
C ARG A 202 3.54 -7.52 12.97
N ILE A 203 3.97 -6.47 13.65
CA ILE A 203 4.55 -5.30 12.99
C ILE A 203 5.75 -5.63 12.09
N ARG A 204 6.50 -6.69 12.39
CA ARG A 204 7.70 -7.03 11.60
C ARG A 204 7.37 -7.58 10.22
N LEU A 205 6.13 -8.01 9.99
CA LEU A 205 5.66 -8.32 8.63
C LEU A 205 5.70 -7.08 7.72
N VAL A 206 5.57 -5.87 8.30
CA VAL A 206 5.65 -4.59 7.56
C VAL A 206 7.06 -4.35 6.99
N ASP A 207 8.12 -4.87 7.61
CA ASP A 207 9.47 -4.73 7.08
C ASP A 207 9.63 -5.39 5.71
N ALA A 208 8.87 -6.46 5.44
CA ALA A 208 8.91 -7.14 4.16
C ALA A 208 8.47 -6.23 3.01
N LEU A 209 7.55 -5.31 3.27
CA LEU A 209 7.03 -4.33 2.32
C LEU A 209 8.09 -3.30 1.92
N THR A 210 9.01 -3.01 2.84
CA THR A 210 10.08 -2.03 2.61
C THR A 210 11.30 -2.58 1.85
N ARG A 211 11.34 -3.88 1.51
CA ARG A 211 12.53 -4.50 0.88
C ARG A 211 12.77 -4.01 -0.55
N GLY A 212 11.71 -3.66 -1.29
CA GLY A 212 11.83 -3.16 -2.67
C GLY A 212 12.12 -1.66 -2.72
N SER A 213 11.27 -0.88 -2.05
CA SER A 213 11.23 0.60 -2.13
C SER A 213 11.99 1.32 -1.01
N GLY A 214 12.49 0.59 0.00
CA GLY A 214 13.13 1.15 1.20
C GLY A 214 12.16 1.80 2.20
N HIS A 215 10.86 1.85 1.89
CA HIS A 215 9.85 2.50 2.73
C HIS A 215 8.43 1.96 2.46
N VAL A 216 7.54 2.13 3.42
CA VAL A 216 6.11 1.85 3.26
C VAL A 216 5.30 2.94 3.93
N HIS A 217 4.21 3.34 3.32
CA HIS A 217 3.25 4.21 3.95
C HIS A 217 2.05 3.40 4.40
N LEU A 218 1.86 3.27 5.71
CA LEU A 218 0.59 2.84 6.26
C LEU A 218 -0.20 4.09 6.63
N PHE A 219 -1.49 4.12 6.33
CA PHE A 219 -2.38 5.17 6.78
C PHE A 219 -3.81 4.65 6.83
N THR A 220 -4.66 5.33 7.60
CA THR A 220 -6.08 5.01 7.66
C THR A 220 -6.89 6.03 6.92
N THR A 221 -7.98 5.58 6.30
CA THR A 221 -8.91 6.46 5.58
C THR A 221 -10.33 5.97 5.74
N ARG A 222 -11.30 6.88 5.54
CA ARG A 222 -12.70 6.52 5.48
C ARG A 222 -13.17 6.42 4.04
N HIS A 223 -13.92 5.36 3.76
CA HIS A 223 -14.58 5.19 2.49
C HIS A 223 -15.98 4.60 2.75
N HIS A 224 -17.02 5.32 2.31
CA HIS A 224 -18.44 5.00 2.61
C HIS A 224 -18.79 4.76 4.09
N GLY A 225 -18.08 5.43 5.01
CA GLY A 225 -18.32 5.31 6.45
C GLY A 225 -17.43 4.27 7.14
N ASP A 226 -16.82 3.36 6.37
CA ASP A 226 -15.91 2.34 6.90
C ASP A 226 -14.46 2.84 6.92
N LEU A 227 -13.72 2.46 7.96
CA LEU A 227 -12.32 2.81 8.14
C LEU A 227 -11.43 1.69 7.58
N HIS A 228 -10.57 2.02 6.64
CA HIS A 228 -9.63 1.09 6.02
C HIS A 228 -8.20 1.43 6.42
N LEU A 229 -7.39 0.41 6.72
CA LEU A 229 -5.93 0.53 6.77
C LEU A 229 -5.40 0.27 5.37
N ILE A 230 -4.60 1.19 4.86
CA ILE A 230 -4.09 1.14 3.50
C ILE A 230 -2.58 1.18 3.55
N GLU A 231 -2.04 0.26 2.77
CA GLU A 231 -0.64 0.20 2.47
C GLU A 231 -0.39 0.88 1.13
N ALA A 232 0.56 1.80 1.09
CA ALA A 232 1.12 2.31 -0.15
C ALA A 232 2.63 2.05 -0.16
N CYS A 233 3.04 1.17 -1.05
CA CYS A 233 4.39 1.05 -1.54
C CYS A 233 4.40 1.64 -2.95
N GLU A 234 5.09 2.76 -3.16
CA GLU A 234 5.13 3.43 -4.47
C GLU A 234 3.73 3.91 -4.94
N ALA A 235 3.48 3.96 -6.25
CA ALA A 235 2.24 4.49 -6.83
C ALA A 235 1.06 3.50 -6.82
N THR A 236 1.22 2.29 -6.27
CA THR A 236 0.24 1.19 -6.27
C THR A 236 -0.22 0.82 -4.85
N PRO A 237 -1.03 1.67 -4.22
CA PRO A 237 -1.65 1.38 -2.93
C PRO A 237 -2.60 0.18 -2.97
N THR A 238 -2.73 -0.53 -1.84
CA THR A 238 -3.50 -1.75 -1.69
C THR A 238 -4.35 -1.70 -0.42
N VAL A 239 -5.61 -2.13 -0.51
CA VAL A 239 -6.54 -2.22 0.64
C VAL A 239 -6.67 -3.69 1.09
N LEU A 240 -5.56 -4.42 1.17
CA LEU A 240 -5.54 -5.81 1.60
C LEU A 240 -4.93 -5.95 3.00
N PRO A 241 -5.45 -6.87 3.83
CA PRO A 241 -4.76 -7.25 5.04
C PRO A 241 -3.34 -7.77 4.76
N LEU A 242 -2.38 -7.40 5.63
CA LEU A 242 -0.96 -7.71 5.44
C LEU A 242 -0.64 -9.20 5.22
N TRP A 243 -1.41 -10.10 5.82
CA TRP A 243 -1.19 -11.54 5.71
C TRP A 243 -1.81 -12.16 4.46
N THR A 244 -2.85 -11.53 3.87
CA THR A 244 -3.38 -11.96 2.56
C THR A 244 -2.57 -11.34 1.44
N SER A 245 -2.18 -10.07 1.53
CA SER A 245 -1.35 -9.41 0.50
C SER A 245 -0.01 -10.12 0.31
N ARG A 246 0.54 -10.68 1.39
CA ARG A 246 1.84 -11.37 1.43
C ARG A 246 1.74 -12.89 1.30
N SER A 247 0.54 -13.44 1.10
CA SER A 247 0.30 -14.88 1.01
C SER A 247 0.91 -15.66 2.18
N LEU A 248 0.74 -15.14 3.41
CA LEU A 248 1.35 -15.72 4.61
C LEU A 248 0.60 -16.97 5.08
N PRO A 249 1.30 -17.95 5.69
CA PRO A 249 0.66 -19.09 6.33
C PRO A 249 -0.46 -18.69 7.30
N LEU A 250 -1.55 -19.46 7.32
CA LEU A 250 -2.73 -19.21 8.17
C LEU A 250 -2.38 -19.08 9.67
N ALA A 251 -1.33 -19.75 10.14
CA ALA A 251 -0.85 -19.62 11.52
C ALA A 251 -0.46 -18.18 11.92
N LEU A 252 -0.15 -17.33 10.93
CA LEU A 252 0.15 -15.92 11.12
C LEU A 252 -1.07 -15.01 10.96
N TRP A 253 -2.24 -15.52 10.62
CA TRP A 253 -3.44 -14.71 10.52
C TRP A 253 -3.96 -14.39 11.93
N PRO A 254 -4.62 -13.25 12.16
CA PRO A 254 -5.26 -12.98 13.44
C PRO A 254 -6.52 -13.83 13.60
N ALA A 255 -6.54 -14.64 14.66
CA ALA A 255 -7.78 -15.19 15.18
C ALA A 255 -8.52 -14.10 15.95
N GLY A 256 -9.77 -13.82 15.58
CA GLY A 256 -10.52 -12.70 16.11
C GLY A 256 -12.03 -12.93 16.10
N SER A 257 -12.77 -12.02 16.73
CA SER A 257 -14.23 -12.02 16.62
C SER A 257 -14.65 -11.75 15.18
N ILE A 258 -15.66 -12.48 14.73
CA ILE A 258 -16.37 -12.14 13.49
C ILE A 258 -17.05 -10.78 13.71
N PRO A 259 -16.84 -9.77 12.84
CA PRO A 259 -17.44 -8.45 12.99
C PRO A 259 -18.97 -8.55 12.93
N ALA A 260 -19.71 -7.58 13.47
CA ALA A 260 -21.15 -7.49 13.28
C ALA A 260 -21.47 -6.49 12.14
N PRO A 261 -22.35 -6.83 11.17
CA PRO A 261 -23.26 -7.98 11.12
C PRO A 261 -22.67 -9.32 10.62
N GLY A 262 -21.37 -9.39 10.30
CA GLY A 262 -20.69 -10.61 9.90
C GLY A 262 -20.88 -10.95 8.41
N PRO A 263 -20.24 -12.03 7.92
CA PRO A 263 -20.46 -12.48 6.55
C PRO A 263 -21.89 -12.97 6.35
N SER A 264 -22.39 -12.80 5.13
CA SER A 264 -23.65 -13.43 4.72
C SER A 264 -23.45 -14.93 4.53
N ASP A 265 -24.53 -15.70 4.68
CA ASP A 265 -24.51 -17.12 4.28
C ASP A 265 -24.10 -17.23 2.79
N PRO A 266 -23.12 -18.05 2.41
CA PRO A 266 -22.63 -18.12 1.03
C PRO A 266 -23.70 -18.42 0.00
N ARG A 267 -24.68 -19.25 0.35
CA ARG A 267 -25.74 -19.65 -0.58
C ARG A 267 -26.67 -18.47 -0.85
N THR A 268 -27.07 -17.77 0.21
CA THR A 268 -27.85 -16.54 0.09
C THR A 268 -27.05 -15.45 -0.62
N ALA A 269 -25.78 -15.23 -0.27
CA ALA A 269 -24.96 -14.16 -0.82
C ALA A 269 -24.78 -14.25 -2.33
N VAL A 270 -24.45 -15.44 -2.84
CA VAL A 270 -24.28 -15.66 -4.29
C VAL A 270 -25.61 -15.53 -5.03
N LEU A 271 -26.71 -16.03 -4.47
CA LEU A 271 -28.04 -15.91 -5.07
C LEU A 271 -28.52 -14.45 -5.11
N ASP A 272 -28.35 -13.73 -4.00
CA ASP A 272 -28.74 -12.33 -3.89
C ASP A 272 -27.93 -11.48 -4.86
N LEU A 273 -26.61 -11.68 -4.94
CA LEU A 273 -25.75 -10.99 -5.90
C LEU A 273 -26.22 -11.23 -7.34
N LEU A 274 -26.45 -12.49 -7.72
CA LEU A 274 -26.88 -12.79 -9.08
C LEU A 274 -28.29 -12.24 -9.39
N THR A 275 -29.19 -12.27 -8.41
CA THR A 275 -30.56 -11.73 -8.56
C THR A 275 -30.54 -10.21 -8.67
N GLU A 276 -29.63 -9.54 -7.95
CA GLU A 276 -29.43 -8.09 -7.95
C GLU A 276 -28.83 -7.63 -9.29
N ILE A 277 -27.78 -8.30 -9.78
CA ILE A 277 -26.95 -7.82 -10.90
C ILE A 277 -27.38 -8.42 -12.23
N GLU A 278 -27.74 -9.70 -12.28
CA GLU A 278 -28.09 -10.42 -13.52
C GLU A 278 -29.39 -11.23 -13.35
N PRO A 279 -30.54 -10.58 -13.08
CA PRO A 279 -31.80 -11.28 -12.78
C PRO A 279 -32.27 -12.23 -13.90
N ALA A 280 -31.86 -11.97 -15.15
CA ALA A 280 -32.15 -12.86 -16.29
C ALA A 280 -31.42 -14.21 -16.22
N HIS A 281 -30.28 -14.27 -15.54
CA HIS A 281 -29.49 -15.48 -15.32
C HIS A 281 -29.77 -16.15 -13.98
N ALA A 282 -30.59 -15.52 -13.12
CA ALA A 282 -30.94 -16.07 -11.82
C ALA A 282 -31.70 -17.41 -11.96
N PRO A 283 -31.29 -18.47 -11.23
CA PRO A 283 -31.95 -19.76 -11.31
C PRO A 283 -33.38 -19.68 -10.78
N SER A 284 -34.31 -20.29 -11.51
CA SER A 284 -35.74 -20.29 -11.18
C SER A 284 -35.99 -20.80 -9.76
N SER A 285 -37.07 -20.35 -9.13
CA SER A 285 -37.43 -20.74 -7.77
C SER A 285 -37.67 -22.25 -7.61
N ALA A 286 -37.98 -22.95 -8.70
CA ALA A 286 -38.22 -24.39 -8.74
C ALA A 286 -36.98 -25.23 -9.12
N ALA A 287 -35.84 -24.59 -9.42
CA ALA A 287 -34.63 -25.33 -9.76
C ALA A 287 -33.96 -25.93 -8.52
N ASP A 288 -33.47 -27.17 -8.63
CA ASP A 288 -32.60 -27.74 -7.61
C ASP A 288 -31.21 -27.07 -7.63
N HIS A 289 -30.57 -27.00 -6.46
CA HIS A 289 -29.20 -26.48 -6.29
C HIS A 289 -29.02 -25.04 -6.81
N ARG A 290 -29.98 -24.16 -6.49
CA ARG A 290 -30.02 -22.78 -6.99
C ARG A 290 -28.71 -22.04 -6.71
N ALA A 291 -28.22 -22.08 -5.48
CA ALA A 291 -27.00 -21.37 -5.09
C ALA A 291 -25.77 -21.88 -5.83
N ALA A 292 -25.62 -23.20 -5.97
CA ALA A 292 -24.51 -23.79 -6.71
C ALA A 292 -24.54 -23.43 -8.20
N ARG A 293 -25.72 -23.38 -8.83
CA ARG A 293 -25.86 -22.90 -10.21
C ARG A 293 -25.49 -21.43 -10.34
N ALA A 294 -25.89 -20.60 -9.38
CA ALA A 294 -25.52 -19.20 -9.34
C ALA A 294 -24.00 -19.01 -9.14
N LEU A 295 -23.37 -19.85 -8.31
CA LEU A 295 -21.91 -19.83 -8.13
C LEU A 295 -21.18 -20.25 -9.40
N CYS A 296 -21.66 -21.29 -10.11
CA CYS A 296 -21.13 -21.63 -11.43
C CYS A 296 -21.18 -20.44 -12.37
N HIS A 297 -22.32 -19.73 -12.46
CA HIS A 297 -22.44 -18.53 -13.30
C HIS A 297 -21.49 -17.41 -12.87
N LEU A 298 -21.40 -17.13 -11.57
CA LEU A 298 -20.48 -16.13 -11.01
C LEU A 298 -19.02 -16.42 -11.41
N ALA A 299 -18.61 -17.68 -11.37
CA ALA A 299 -17.29 -18.14 -11.78
C ALA A 299 -17.12 -18.34 -13.31
N GLY A 300 -18.09 -17.94 -14.13
CA GLY A 300 -18.03 -18.08 -15.60
C GLY A 300 -18.12 -19.53 -16.09
N LEU A 301 -18.63 -20.45 -15.27
CA LEU A 301 -18.74 -21.88 -15.54
C LEU A 301 -20.14 -22.27 -16.03
N SER A 302 -20.20 -23.34 -16.83
CA SER A 302 -21.47 -23.95 -17.23
C SER A 302 -22.18 -24.65 -16.06
N THR A 303 -23.49 -24.87 -16.18
CA THR A 303 -24.29 -25.57 -15.15
C THR A 303 -24.34 -27.09 -15.35
N ALA A 304 -23.25 -27.69 -15.82
CA ALA A 304 -23.13 -29.14 -15.95
C ALA A 304 -23.25 -29.81 -14.57
N PRO A 305 -23.86 -31.02 -14.45
CA PRO A 305 -24.12 -31.64 -13.15
C PRO A 305 -22.88 -31.80 -12.26
N VAL A 306 -21.71 -32.12 -12.84
CA VAL A 306 -20.45 -32.27 -12.10
C VAL A 306 -19.99 -30.93 -11.50
N LEU A 307 -20.16 -29.83 -12.24
CA LEU A 307 -19.79 -28.48 -11.78
C LEU A 307 -20.74 -27.98 -10.70
N VAL A 308 -22.05 -28.25 -10.84
CA VAL A 308 -23.05 -27.92 -9.81
C VAL A 308 -22.79 -28.69 -8.51
N GLN A 309 -22.41 -29.98 -8.60
CA GLN A 309 -22.02 -30.76 -7.42
C GLN A 309 -20.74 -30.23 -6.76
N ALA A 310 -19.75 -29.85 -7.56
CA ALA A 310 -18.54 -29.21 -7.06
C ALA A 310 -18.85 -27.88 -6.35
N ALA A 311 -19.72 -27.05 -6.94
CA ALA A 311 -20.16 -25.79 -6.36
C ALA A 311 -20.96 -25.97 -5.05
N GLU A 312 -21.80 -27.01 -4.91
CA GLU A 312 -22.45 -27.32 -3.62
C GLU A 312 -21.42 -27.67 -2.54
N HIS A 313 -20.45 -28.54 -2.86
CA HIS A 313 -19.37 -28.89 -1.94
C HIS A 313 -18.56 -27.65 -1.51
N VAL A 314 -18.26 -26.76 -2.47
CA VAL A 314 -17.59 -25.49 -2.20
C VAL A 314 -18.41 -24.60 -1.27
N LEU A 315 -19.71 -24.46 -1.50
CA LEU A 315 -20.60 -23.65 -0.65
C LEU A 315 -20.67 -24.20 0.78
N ASP A 316 -20.65 -25.53 0.95
CA ASP A 316 -20.52 -26.15 2.27
C ASP A 316 -19.20 -25.81 2.94
N VAL A 317 -18.07 -25.94 2.24
CA VAL A 317 -16.76 -25.57 2.79
C VAL A 317 -16.71 -24.08 3.16
N ALA A 318 -17.18 -23.19 2.27
CA ALA A 318 -17.24 -21.76 2.51
C ALA A 318 -18.06 -21.42 3.77
N THR A 319 -19.19 -22.11 3.99
CA THR A 319 -20.01 -21.93 5.19
C THR A 319 -19.23 -22.23 6.46
N HIS A 320 -18.44 -23.31 6.48
CA HIS A 320 -17.61 -23.66 7.63
C HIS A 320 -16.43 -22.71 7.82
N VAL A 321 -15.79 -22.28 6.72
CA VAL A 321 -14.68 -21.32 6.73
C VAL A 321 -15.14 -20.01 7.35
N LEU A 322 -16.29 -19.50 6.93
CA LEU A 322 -16.82 -18.21 7.38
C LEU A 322 -17.40 -18.24 8.80
N ALA A 323 -17.66 -19.42 9.34
CA ALA A 323 -18.07 -19.57 10.73
C ALA A 323 -16.89 -19.66 11.70
N ASP A 324 -15.65 -19.81 11.20
CA ASP A 324 -14.46 -20.04 12.01
C ASP A 324 -13.72 -18.71 12.32
N PRO A 325 -13.58 -18.33 13.61
CA PRO A 325 -12.81 -17.16 14.05
C PRO A 325 -11.36 -17.11 13.57
N ALA A 326 -10.76 -18.25 13.19
CA ALA A 326 -9.42 -18.29 12.61
C ALA A 326 -9.33 -17.58 11.25
N HIS A 327 -10.45 -17.42 10.54
CA HIS A 327 -10.54 -16.75 9.25
C HIS A 327 -11.16 -15.36 9.35
N ALA A 328 -11.27 -14.78 10.55
CA ALA A 328 -11.87 -13.46 10.77
C ALA A 328 -11.22 -12.35 9.91
N SER A 329 -9.95 -12.54 9.52
CA SER A 329 -9.27 -11.60 8.67
C SER A 329 -9.74 -11.55 7.22
N VAL A 330 -10.48 -12.55 6.73
CA VAL A 330 -11.08 -12.52 5.38
C VAL A 330 -12.03 -11.34 5.22
N TYR A 331 -12.66 -10.91 6.32
CA TYR A 331 -13.59 -9.78 6.35
C TYR A 331 -12.89 -8.43 6.39
N ALA A 332 -11.61 -8.41 6.79
CA ALA A 332 -10.90 -7.17 6.97
C ALA A 332 -10.67 -6.49 5.62
N SER A 333 -10.92 -5.18 5.57
CA SER A 333 -10.60 -4.32 4.43
C SER A 333 -11.40 -4.56 3.13
N GLY A 334 -12.63 -5.05 3.21
CA GLY A 334 -13.52 -5.12 2.03
C GLY A 334 -13.76 -6.53 1.48
N GLY A 335 -13.32 -7.57 2.19
CA GLY A 335 -13.63 -8.96 1.89
C GLY A 335 -12.61 -9.66 1.00
N TRP A 336 -12.97 -10.86 0.53
CA TRP A 336 -12.08 -11.72 -0.27
C TRP A 336 -11.94 -11.27 -1.74
N ALA A 337 -12.83 -10.40 -2.23
CA ALA A 337 -12.81 -9.92 -3.62
C ALA A 337 -11.46 -9.28 -4.01
N GLY A 338 -10.79 -8.58 -3.09
CA GLY A 338 -9.46 -8.03 -3.33
C GLY A 338 -8.40 -9.10 -3.59
N SER A 339 -8.47 -10.25 -2.92
CA SER A 339 -7.55 -11.36 -3.15
C SER A 339 -7.77 -11.97 -4.54
N CYS A 340 -9.03 -12.07 -5.00
CA CYS A 340 -9.36 -12.49 -6.37
C CYS A 340 -8.73 -11.57 -7.43
N ARG A 341 -8.54 -10.28 -7.12
CA ARG A 341 -7.95 -9.28 -8.02
C ARG A 341 -6.42 -9.37 -8.13
N THR A 342 -5.74 -9.94 -7.13
CA THR A 342 -4.27 -10.07 -7.15
C THR A 342 -3.73 -11.13 -8.12
N TYR A 343 -4.59 -12.02 -8.63
CA TYR A 343 -4.23 -13.09 -9.58
C TYR A 343 -3.65 -12.59 -10.92
N PRO A 344 -4.21 -11.53 -11.54
CA PRO A 344 -3.62 -10.91 -12.75
C PRO A 344 -2.53 -9.85 -12.49
N GLU A 345 -2.48 -9.23 -11.31
CA GLU A 345 -1.80 -7.94 -11.13
C GLU A 345 -0.28 -7.97 -10.88
N GLY A 346 0.34 -9.15 -10.67
CA GLY A 346 1.79 -9.21 -10.41
C GLY A 346 2.23 -8.16 -9.38
N THR A 347 1.58 -8.15 -8.22
CA THR A 347 1.64 -7.02 -7.29
C THR A 347 3.04 -6.86 -6.66
N VAL A 348 3.28 -5.67 -6.10
CA VAL A 348 4.44 -5.33 -5.25
C VAL A 348 4.65 -6.32 -4.08
N HIS A 349 3.64 -7.16 -3.77
CA HIS A 349 3.58 -7.97 -2.56
C HIS A 349 4.00 -9.43 -2.71
N GLY A 350 4.22 -9.92 -3.94
CA GLY A 350 4.69 -11.28 -4.22
C GLY A 350 4.21 -11.83 -5.56
N THR A 351 4.84 -12.89 -6.04
CA THR A 351 4.46 -13.54 -7.32
C THR A 351 3.25 -14.47 -7.19
N ASP A 352 2.90 -14.89 -5.98
CA ASP A 352 1.96 -15.99 -5.75
C ASP A 352 0.72 -15.49 -5.00
N PRO A 353 -0.50 -15.69 -5.54
CA PRO A 353 -1.74 -15.29 -4.88
C PRO A 353 -1.95 -16.09 -3.59
N CYS A 354 -2.60 -15.46 -2.61
CA CYS A 354 -2.94 -16.13 -1.36
C CYS A 354 -4.03 -17.17 -1.62
N LEU A 355 -3.79 -18.42 -1.24
CA LEU A 355 -4.83 -19.45 -1.30
C LEU A 355 -6.00 -19.07 -0.37
N PRO A 356 -7.26 -19.28 -0.81
CA PRO A 356 -8.41 -19.05 0.04
C PRO A 356 -8.41 -20.00 1.24
N PRO A 357 -8.83 -19.52 2.42
CA PRO A 357 -8.98 -20.38 3.57
C PRO A 357 -9.99 -21.50 3.27
N GLY A 358 -9.62 -22.73 3.59
CA GLY A 358 -10.38 -23.93 3.24
C GLY A 358 -10.00 -24.54 1.89
N ALA A 359 -8.99 -24.01 1.17
CA ALA A 359 -8.44 -24.63 -0.03
C ALA A 359 -8.03 -26.10 0.20
N GLU A 360 -7.45 -26.40 1.36
CA GLU A 360 -7.07 -27.76 1.76
C GLU A 360 -8.28 -28.66 1.98
N LYS A 361 -9.39 -28.12 2.51
CA LYS A 361 -10.63 -28.87 2.75
C LYS A 361 -11.40 -29.10 1.46
N VAL A 362 -11.49 -28.08 0.61
CA VAL A 362 -12.26 -28.14 -0.63
C VAL A 362 -11.64 -29.10 -1.63
N THR A 363 -10.30 -29.15 -1.68
CA THR A 363 -9.55 -30.04 -2.58
C THR A 363 -9.35 -31.46 -2.06
N ASN A 364 -9.73 -31.73 -0.80
CA ASN A 364 -9.66 -33.06 -0.20
C ASN A 364 -10.81 -33.97 -0.66
N LEU A 365 -10.86 -34.22 -1.96
CA LEU A 365 -11.78 -35.14 -2.61
C LEU A 365 -11.04 -36.37 -3.14
N PRO A 366 -11.75 -37.50 -3.31
CA PRO A 366 -11.21 -38.66 -4.00
C PRO A 366 -10.64 -38.29 -5.38
N GLU A 367 -9.50 -38.86 -5.73
CA GLU A 367 -8.76 -38.51 -6.95
C GLU A 367 -9.59 -38.69 -8.23
N ASP A 368 -10.49 -39.68 -8.25
CA ASP A 368 -11.43 -39.91 -9.35
C ASP A 368 -12.44 -38.77 -9.52
N ALA A 369 -12.86 -38.13 -8.41
CA ALA A 369 -13.73 -36.96 -8.45
C ALA A 369 -13.00 -35.73 -8.99
N LEU A 370 -11.75 -35.49 -8.54
CA LEU A 370 -10.91 -34.41 -9.04
C LEU A 370 -10.61 -34.57 -10.54
N GLN A 371 -10.32 -35.80 -11.00
CA GLN A 371 -10.15 -36.07 -12.42
C GLN A 371 -11.42 -35.85 -13.24
N ARG A 372 -12.59 -36.27 -12.72
CA ARG A 372 -13.88 -36.01 -13.40
C ARG A 372 -14.08 -34.51 -13.61
N LEU A 373 -13.75 -33.70 -12.61
CA LEU A 373 -13.81 -32.25 -12.69
C LEU A 373 -12.79 -31.70 -13.69
N GLY A 374 -11.50 -32.04 -13.56
CA GLY A 374 -10.44 -31.52 -14.44
C GLY A 374 -10.60 -31.88 -15.92
N ARG A 375 -11.31 -32.96 -16.25
CA ARG A 375 -11.66 -33.31 -17.64
C ARG A 375 -12.53 -32.26 -18.33
N HIS A 376 -13.31 -31.47 -17.58
CA HIS A 376 -14.10 -30.38 -18.14
C HIS A 376 -13.24 -29.21 -18.62
N PHE A 377 -12.03 -29.07 -18.10
CA PHE A 377 -11.13 -27.95 -18.35
C PHE A 377 -9.93 -28.33 -19.24
N SER A 378 -9.80 -29.62 -19.54
CA SER A 378 -8.77 -30.14 -20.43
C SER A 378 -9.24 -30.19 -21.89
N SER A 379 -8.57 -29.44 -22.76
CA SER A 379 -8.85 -29.44 -24.21
C SER A 379 -8.55 -30.78 -24.91
N ARG A 380 -7.74 -31.67 -24.29
CA ARG A 380 -7.38 -33.01 -24.79
C ARG A 380 -7.43 -34.08 -23.69
N SER A 381 -8.58 -34.23 -23.06
CA SER A 381 -8.79 -35.10 -21.88
C SER A 381 -8.35 -36.58 -22.01
N SER A 382 -8.21 -37.13 -23.23
CA SER A 382 -7.70 -38.48 -23.46
C SER A 382 -6.19 -38.62 -23.30
N ASP A 383 -5.46 -37.53 -23.54
CA ASP A 383 -3.99 -37.50 -23.60
C ASP A 383 -3.39 -36.72 -22.42
N THR A 384 -4.23 -35.99 -21.67
CA THR A 384 -3.82 -35.27 -20.46
C THR A 384 -3.41 -36.26 -19.36
N PRO A 385 -2.19 -36.13 -18.79
CA PRO A 385 -1.75 -36.94 -17.65
C PRO A 385 -2.75 -36.91 -16.50
N ARG A 386 -2.85 -38.03 -15.79
CA ARG A 386 -3.75 -38.17 -14.63
C ARG A 386 -3.50 -37.09 -13.57
N THR A 387 -2.23 -36.76 -13.32
CA THR A 387 -1.81 -35.72 -12.39
C THR A 387 -2.31 -34.34 -12.79
N ASP A 388 -2.27 -34.03 -14.08
CA ASP A 388 -2.66 -32.71 -14.60
C ASP A 388 -4.18 -32.54 -14.54
N LEU A 389 -4.93 -33.62 -14.75
CA LEU A 389 -6.39 -33.63 -14.53
C LEU A 389 -6.76 -33.43 -13.06
N VAL A 390 -5.99 -34.00 -12.13
CA VAL A 390 -6.20 -33.78 -10.69
C VAL A 390 -5.93 -32.34 -10.33
N ASN A 391 -4.79 -31.79 -10.76
CA ASN A 391 -4.41 -30.41 -10.49
C ASN A 391 -5.45 -29.43 -11.06
N ALA A 392 -5.89 -29.62 -12.31
CA ALA A 392 -6.95 -28.81 -12.90
C ALA A 392 -8.26 -28.90 -12.10
N GLY A 393 -8.63 -30.08 -11.60
CA GLY A 393 -9.78 -30.23 -10.72
C GLY A 393 -9.62 -29.49 -9.38
N GLN A 394 -8.42 -29.50 -8.80
CA GLN A 394 -8.12 -28.79 -7.55
C GLN A 394 -8.14 -27.27 -7.75
N GLU A 395 -7.52 -26.77 -8.82
CA GLU A 395 -7.50 -25.35 -9.19
C GLU A 395 -8.94 -24.81 -9.35
N GLU A 396 -9.83 -25.56 -9.98
CA GLU A 396 -11.21 -25.14 -10.20
C GLU A 396 -12.06 -25.16 -8.92
N LEU A 397 -11.79 -26.07 -7.98
CA LEU A 397 -12.43 -26.03 -6.66
C LEU A 397 -11.98 -24.81 -5.84
N VAL A 398 -10.69 -24.46 -5.93
CA VAL A 398 -10.14 -23.25 -5.31
C VAL A 398 -10.75 -22.00 -5.96
N HIS A 399 -10.89 -21.98 -7.28
CA HIS A 399 -11.50 -20.88 -8.02
C HIS A 399 -12.98 -20.66 -7.64
N LEU A 400 -13.75 -21.73 -7.50
CA LEU A 400 -15.13 -21.65 -7.00
C LEU A 400 -15.16 -21.11 -5.55
N LEU A 401 -14.22 -21.54 -4.71
CA LEU A 401 -14.14 -21.10 -3.31
C LEU A 401 -13.82 -19.60 -3.21
N ASP A 402 -12.91 -19.09 -4.05
CA ASP A 402 -12.61 -17.66 -4.15
C ASP A 402 -13.89 -16.84 -4.37
N TRP A 403 -14.69 -17.20 -5.36
CA TRP A 403 -15.93 -16.45 -5.66
C TRP A 403 -17.02 -16.63 -4.60
N ALA A 404 -17.11 -17.80 -3.98
CA ALA A 404 -18.05 -18.01 -2.87
C ALA A 404 -17.68 -17.12 -1.66
N LEU A 405 -16.40 -17.06 -1.31
CA LEU A 405 -15.90 -16.18 -0.23
C LEU A 405 -16.06 -14.70 -0.62
N ALA A 406 -15.73 -14.31 -1.85
CA ALA A 406 -15.85 -12.93 -2.31
C ALA A 406 -17.31 -12.44 -2.25
N ALA A 407 -18.27 -13.25 -2.68
CA ALA A 407 -19.69 -12.91 -2.58
C ALA A 407 -20.16 -12.82 -1.12
N ALA A 408 -19.79 -13.79 -0.27
CA ALA A 408 -20.23 -13.86 1.12
C ALA A 408 -19.64 -12.75 2.01
N THR A 409 -18.46 -12.25 1.63
CA THR A 409 -17.69 -11.22 2.37
C THR A 409 -17.83 -9.83 1.74
N ARG A 410 -18.65 -9.68 0.71
CA ARG A 410 -19.01 -8.38 0.09
C ARG A 410 -19.52 -7.43 1.18
N PRO A 411 -19.00 -6.19 1.27
CA PRO A 411 -19.45 -5.20 2.25
C PRO A 411 -20.97 -4.94 2.21
N THR A 412 -21.56 -4.67 3.37
CA THR A 412 -23.00 -4.42 3.50
C THR A 412 -23.45 -3.08 2.93
N SER A 413 -22.55 -2.08 2.92
CA SER A 413 -22.76 -0.81 2.23
C SER A 413 -22.65 -1.00 0.72
N ARG A 414 -23.70 -1.56 0.12
CA ARG A 414 -23.75 -1.84 -1.31
C ARG A 414 -23.89 -0.56 -2.11
N ARG A 415 -23.29 -0.54 -3.30
CA ARG A 415 -23.46 0.54 -4.26
C ARG A 415 -24.69 0.30 -5.11
N ASP A 416 -25.40 1.38 -5.43
CA ASP A 416 -26.54 1.30 -6.32
C ASP A 416 -26.07 1.24 -7.78
N TRP A 417 -26.13 0.04 -8.36
CA TRP A 417 -25.80 -0.20 -9.76
C TRP A 417 -27.01 0.03 -10.66
N ASN A 418 -26.83 0.82 -11.71
CA ASN A 418 -27.89 1.16 -12.66
C ASN A 418 -27.51 0.73 -14.08
N PRO A 419 -28.47 0.26 -14.90
CA PRO A 419 -28.21 0.02 -16.32
C PRO A 419 -27.77 1.30 -17.03
N HIS A 420 -26.69 1.19 -17.80
CA HIS A 420 -26.11 2.26 -18.59
C HIS A 420 -26.01 1.84 -20.05
N GLY A 421 -26.75 2.52 -20.92
CA GLY A 421 -26.80 2.18 -22.34
C GLY A 421 -27.70 0.98 -22.65
N ALA A 422 -27.67 0.53 -23.91
CA ALA A 422 -28.52 -0.55 -24.43
C ALA A 422 -27.83 -1.93 -24.40
N ASP A 423 -26.55 -1.98 -24.07
CA ASP A 423 -25.70 -3.18 -24.04
C ASP A 423 -25.78 -3.95 -22.71
N GLY A 424 -26.56 -3.44 -21.74
CA GLY A 424 -26.73 -4.05 -20.42
C GLY A 424 -25.55 -3.80 -19.48
N THR A 425 -24.62 -2.93 -19.84
CA THR A 425 -23.53 -2.51 -18.95
C THR A 425 -24.12 -1.83 -17.71
N LEU A 426 -23.63 -2.19 -16.53
CA LEU A 426 -24.02 -1.54 -15.29
C LEU A 426 -23.05 -0.41 -14.97
N GLN A 427 -23.56 0.65 -14.37
CA GLN A 427 -22.78 1.79 -13.93
C GLN A 427 -23.18 2.21 -12.52
N HIS A 428 -22.17 2.59 -11.75
CA HIS A 428 -22.33 3.36 -10.51
C HIS A 428 -21.55 4.66 -10.61
N ARG A 429 -22.10 5.74 -10.05
CA ARG A 429 -21.44 7.04 -9.98
C ARG A 429 -21.58 7.63 -8.59
N GLN A 430 -20.48 8.14 -8.06
CA GLN A 430 -20.43 8.73 -6.75
C GLN A 430 -19.56 9.99 -6.76
N GLN A 431 -20.03 11.05 -6.12
CA GLN A 431 -19.19 12.23 -5.88
C GLN A 431 -18.10 11.91 -4.85
N LEU A 432 -16.89 12.37 -5.10
CA LEU A 432 -15.79 12.20 -4.16
C LEU A 432 -16.07 13.01 -2.87
N PRO A 433 -15.81 12.44 -1.69
CA PRO A 433 -15.97 13.17 -0.44
C PRO A 433 -14.96 14.32 -0.37
N ASP A 434 -15.46 15.49 0.06
CA ASP A 434 -14.70 16.70 0.35
C ASP A 434 -13.93 17.32 -0.85
N ARG A 435 -14.31 16.99 -2.10
CA ARG A 435 -13.66 17.52 -3.31
C ARG A 435 -14.51 17.45 -4.57
N GLU A 436 -14.08 18.14 -5.64
CA GLU A 436 -14.63 17.99 -6.98
C GLU A 436 -14.16 16.65 -7.60
N GLY A 437 -15.04 16.02 -8.38
CA GLY A 437 -14.76 14.74 -9.03
C GLY A 437 -15.80 13.67 -8.77
N THR A 438 -15.92 12.77 -9.73
CA THR A 438 -16.85 11.64 -9.73
C THR A 438 -16.08 10.35 -9.87
N LEU A 439 -16.24 9.43 -8.93
CA LEU A 439 -15.85 8.04 -9.09
C LEU A 439 -16.93 7.33 -9.92
N THR A 440 -16.55 6.82 -11.08
CA THR A 440 -17.40 6.05 -11.97
C THR A 440 -16.93 4.61 -12.01
N LEU A 441 -17.85 3.68 -11.77
CA LEU A 441 -17.63 2.24 -11.89
C LEU A 441 -18.49 1.71 -13.03
N THR A 442 -17.96 0.86 -13.88
CA THR A 442 -18.75 0.12 -14.87
C THR A 442 -18.46 -1.37 -14.80
N ALA A 443 -19.47 -2.17 -15.14
CA ALA A 443 -19.36 -3.63 -15.25
C ALA A 443 -20.17 -4.08 -16.47
N SER A 444 -19.49 -4.54 -17.51
CA SER A 444 -20.13 -5.01 -18.75
C SER A 444 -20.72 -6.41 -18.59
N THR A 445 -21.63 -6.77 -19.49
CA THR A 445 -22.21 -8.13 -19.57
C THR A 445 -21.18 -9.20 -19.91
N THR A 446 -20.01 -8.81 -20.46
CA THR A 446 -18.89 -9.71 -20.74
C THR A 446 -17.90 -9.81 -19.56
N GLY A 447 -18.25 -9.25 -18.41
CA GLY A 447 -17.40 -9.27 -17.21
C GLY A 447 -16.26 -8.25 -17.22
N VAL A 448 -16.21 -7.30 -18.15
CA VAL A 448 -15.19 -6.24 -18.11
C VAL A 448 -15.63 -5.17 -17.13
N TYR A 449 -14.85 -4.92 -16.09
CA TYR A 449 -15.07 -3.77 -15.22
C TYR A 449 -14.11 -2.63 -15.51
N ARG A 450 -14.53 -1.42 -15.14
CA ARG A 450 -13.71 -0.23 -15.18
C ARG A 450 -13.95 0.61 -13.94
N VAL A 451 -12.88 1.16 -13.39
CA VAL A 451 -12.92 2.18 -12.35
C VAL A 451 -12.26 3.44 -12.91
N SER A 452 -12.98 4.55 -12.92
CA SER A 452 -12.46 5.84 -13.38
C SER A 452 -12.78 6.96 -12.40
N LEU A 453 -11.90 7.96 -12.37
CA LEU A 453 -12.08 9.21 -11.65
C LEU A 453 -12.24 10.32 -12.69
N GLU A 454 -13.42 10.93 -12.73
CA GLU A 454 -13.84 11.91 -13.73
C GLU A 454 -14.04 13.28 -13.11
N ALA A 455 -13.90 14.35 -13.90
CA ALA A 455 -14.27 15.72 -13.53
C ALA A 455 -13.55 16.23 -12.26
N LEU A 456 -12.24 15.95 -12.13
CA LEU A 456 -11.47 16.23 -10.91
C LEU A 456 -11.19 17.72 -10.69
N GLY A 457 -11.70 18.60 -11.56
CA GLY A 457 -11.48 20.05 -11.48
C GLY A 457 -10.03 20.44 -11.77
N LEU A 458 -9.28 19.53 -12.42
CA LEU A 458 -7.87 19.72 -12.76
C LEU A 458 -7.81 20.51 -14.07
N SER A 459 -8.06 21.82 -13.98
CA SER A 459 -8.01 22.75 -15.11
C SER A 459 -6.66 22.75 -15.86
N ASP A 460 -5.59 22.28 -15.21
CA ASP A 460 -4.26 22.13 -15.79
C ASP A 460 -4.14 20.94 -16.76
N LEU A 461 -5.11 20.02 -16.74
CA LEU A 461 -5.24 18.85 -17.61
C LEU A 461 -6.28 19.06 -18.73
N ALA A 462 -6.74 20.29 -19.00
CA ALA A 462 -7.84 20.53 -19.94
C ALA A 462 -7.63 19.99 -21.38
N ASP A 463 -6.39 19.67 -21.77
CA ASP A 463 -6.03 19.06 -23.07
C ASP A 463 -5.88 17.52 -23.02
N GLU A 464 -5.94 16.91 -21.84
CA GLU A 464 -5.83 15.47 -21.59
C GLU A 464 -7.05 15.06 -20.77
N ASP A 465 -8.05 14.40 -21.40
CA ASP A 465 -9.31 13.93 -20.80
C ASP A 465 -9.28 13.91 -19.26
N ASP A 466 -10.13 14.72 -18.60
CA ASP A 466 -10.29 14.83 -17.13
C ASP A 466 -10.92 13.55 -16.54
N THR A 467 -10.43 12.40 -17.00
CA THR A 467 -10.83 11.04 -16.72
C THR A 467 -9.55 10.23 -16.54
N VAL A 468 -9.29 9.86 -15.30
CA VAL A 468 -8.21 8.93 -14.96
C VAL A 468 -8.83 7.54 -14.86
N GLU A 469 -8.54 6.70 -15.85
CA GLU A 469 -8.86 5.27 -15.76
C GLU A 469 -7.90 4.64 -14.75
N TRP A 470 -8.45 4.28 -13.58
CA TRP A 470 -7.70 3.62 -12.51
C TRP A 470 -7.42 2.17 -12.86
N GLU A 471 -8.44 1.47 -13.34
CA GLU A 471 -8.34 0.03 -13.61
C GLU A 471 -9.33 -0.40 -14.67
N ARG A 472 -8.93 -1.38 -15.49
CA ARG A 472 -9.78 -2.01 -16.48
C ARG A 472 -9.35 -3.45 -16.72
N GLU A 473 -10.13 -4.38 -16.20
CA GLU A 473 -9.83 -5.81 -16.24
C GLU A 473 -11.08 -6.64 -16.54
N ALA A 474 -10.88 -7.93 -16.81
CA ALA A 474 -11.95 -8.87 -17.11
C ALA A 474 -12.16 -9.87 -15.98
N ALA A 475 -13.38 -9.96 -15.46
CA ALA A 475 -13.87 -10.96 -14.54
C ALA A 475 -14.64 -12.09 -15.28
N PRO A 476 -14.89 -13.25 -14.64
CA PRO A 476 -15.60 -14.36 -15.27
C PRO A 476 -17.08 -14.08 -15.61
N SER A 477 -17.72 -13.12 -14.94
CA SER A 477 -19.11 -12.71 -15.18
C SER A 477 -19.33 -11.24 -14.83
N GLN A 478 -20.50 -10.68 -15.17
CA GLN A 478 -20.87 -9.32 -14.78
C GLN A 478 -21.02 -9.18 -13.25
N SER A 479 -21.57 -10.18 -12.57
CA SER A 479 -21.64 -10.24 -11.10
C SER A 479 -20.26 -10.23 -10.45
N ALA A 480 -19.29 -10.96 -11.02
CA ALA A 480 -17.92 -10.97 -10.56
C ALA A 480 -17.23 -9.62 -10.82
N ALA A 481 -17.49 -9.02 -11.98
CA ALA A 481 -17.00 -7.70 -12.36
C ALA A 481 -17.49 -6.61 -11.38
N VAL A 482 -18.73 -6.70 -10.90
CA VAL A 482 -19.26 -5.82 -9.85
C VAL A 482 -18.47 -5.95 -8.54
N LEU A 483 -18.19 -7.18 -8.07
CA LEU A 483 -17.41 -7.39 -6.84
C LEU A 483 -15.99 -6.80 -6.95
N LEU A 484 -15.31 -7.02 -8.08
CA LEU A 484 -13.97 -6.48 -8.31
C LEU A 484 -13.99 -4.96 -8.45
N ALA A 485 -14.94 -4.40 -9.20
CA ALA A 485 -15.12 -2.96 -9.32
C ALA A 485 -15.40 -2.31 -7.96
N GLU A 486 -16.21 -2.94 -7.13
CA GLU A 486 -16.53 -2.41 -5.81
C GLU A 486 -15.31 -2.37 -4.88
N HIS A 487 -14.46 -3.40 -4.92
CA HIS A 487 -13.20 -3.43 -4.18
C HIS A 487 -12.21 -2.40 -4.74
N ALA A 488 -11.99 -2.39 -6.05
CA ALA A 488 -11.09 -1.46 -6.74
C ALA A 488 -11.48 0.01 -6.52
N ALA A 489 -12.78 0.28 -6.36
CA ALA A 489 -13.28 1.60 -6.02
C ALA A 489 -12.84 2.08 -4.62
N ILE A 490 -12.68 1.16 -3.64
CA ILE A 490 -12.14 1.49 -2.31
C ILE A 490 -10.72 2.01 -2.48
N GLU A 491 -9.91 1.33 -3.29
CA GLU A 491 -8.57 1.77 -3.62
C GLU A 491 -8.61 3.11 -4.37
N ALA A 492 -9.26 3.20 -5.53
CA ALA A 492 -9.29 4.43 -6.34
C ALA A 492 -9.65 5.70 -5.54
N ALA A 493 -10.71 5.64 -4.72
CA ALA A 493 -11.17 6.78 -3.93
C ALA A 493 -10.14 7.23 -2.90
N VAL A 494 -9.44 6.29 -2.27
CA VAL A 494 -8.43 6.61 -1.27
C VAL A 494 -7.13 7.05 -1.91
N CYS A 495 -6.80 6.46 -3.03
CA CYS A 495 -5.47 6.48 -3.62
C CYS A 495 -5.25 7.71 -4.49
N LEU A 496 -6.30 8.48 -4.75
CA LEU A 496 -6.24 9.73 -5.52
C LEU A 496 -5.14 10.73 -5.06
N PRO A 497 -4.84 10.94 -3.75
CA PRO A 497 -3.72 11.78 -3.30
C PRO A 497 -2.32 11.24 -3.63
N PHE A 498 -2.22 10.01 -4.13
CA PHE A 498 -1.00 9.34 -4.55
C PHE A 498 -0.92 9.18 -6.06
N GLN A 499 -2.05 9.37 -6.76
CA GLN A 499 -2.11 9.25 -8.20
C GLN A 499 -1.33 10.36 -8.87
N ARG A 500 -0.58 9.98 -9.91
CA ARG A 500 0.20 10.89 -10.71
C ARG A 500 -0.37 10.94 -12.12
N GLU A 501 -0.37 12.11 -12.74
CA GLU A 501 -0.59 12.20 -14.18
C GLU A 501 0.55 11.48 -14.93
N HIS A 502 0.19 10.71 -15.95
CA HIS A 502 1.11 9.83 -16.68
C HIS A 502 2.28 10.57 -17.35
N ARG A 503 2.13 11.87 -17.63
CA ARG A 503 3.06 12.62 -18.46
C ARG A 503 4.11 13.38 -17.66
N LYS A 504 3.71 14.38 -16.86
CA LYS A 504 4.64 15.13 -16.01
C LYS A 504 4.80 14.51 -14.64
N GLN A 505 4.13 13.38 -14.36
CA GLN A 505 4.28 12.61 -13.12
C GLN A 505 3.96 13.43 -11.87
N ARG A 506 3.15 14.48 -12.04
CA ARG A 506 2.63 15.32 -10.96
C ARG A 506 1.53 14.58 -10.25
N LEU A 507 1.51 14.68 -8.91
CA LEU A 507 0.31 14.25 -8.17
C LEU A 507 -0.92 14.98 -8.70
N LEU A 508 -1.99 14.21 -8.99
CA LEU A 508 -3.29 14.75 -9.34
C LEU A 508 -3.83 15.66 -8.24
N LEU A 509 -3.54 15.31 -6.97
CA LEU A 509 -3.80 16.17 -5.82
C LEU A 509 -2.49 16.48 -5.09
N PRO A 510 -1.87 17.65 -5.37
CA PRO A 510 -0.67 18.08 -4.68
C PRO A 510 -0.91 18.25 -3.17
N SER A 511 0.08 17.87 -2.37
CA SER A 511 0.06 18.06 -0.92
C SER A 511 0.09 19.54 -0.55
N THR A 512 -0.64 19.90 0.50
CA THR A 512 -0.62 21.27 1.02
C THR A 512 0.73 21.56 1.69
N VAL A 513 1.50 22.48 1.10
CA VAL A 513 2.78 22.94 1.67
C VAL A 513 2.56 24.30 2.31
N SER A 514 2.84 24.42 3.60
CA SER A 514 2.68 25.68 4.33
C SER A 514 3.53 26.79 3.69
N ALA A 515 2.88 27.88 3.30
CA ALA A 515 3.56 29.05 2.75
C ALA A 515 4.46 29.76 3.78
N ALA A 516 4.22 29.54 5.08
CA ALA A 516 4.94 30.20 6.17
C ALA A 516 6.28 29.53 6.53
N ALA A 517 6.51 28.30 6.09
CA ALA A 517 7.75 27.57 6.34
C ALA A 517 8.55 27.42 5.04
N GLU A 518 9.80 27.87 5.02
CA GLU A 518 10.68 27.64 3.87
C GLU A 518 11.13 26.17 3.86
N PRO A 519 10.84 25.41 2.78
CA PRO A 519 11.29 24.03 2.70
C PRO A 519 12.80 23.97 2.51
N THR A 520 13.44 23.09 3.28
CA THR A 520 14.85 22.71 3.12
C THR A 520 14.96 21.42 2.31
N ILE A 521 16.09 21.17 1.64
CA ILE A 521 16.36 19.89 0.96
C ILE A 521 16.07 18.71 1.88
N ARG A 522 16.54 18.77 3.14
CA ARG A 522 16.31 17.74 4.16
C ARG A 522 14.83 17.49 4.43
N SER A 523 14.03 18.56 4.60
CA SER A 523 12.59 18.41 4.86
C SER A 523 11.84 17.88 3.64
N VAL A 524 12.26 18.24 2.42
CA VAL A 524 11.66 17.71 1.18
C VAL A 524 11.98 16.22 1.03
N ILE A 525 13.23 15.79 1.24
CA ILE A 525 13.61 14.36 1.17
C ILE A 525 12.90 13.52 2.24
N ALA A 526 12.73 14.09 3.45
CA ALA A 526 11.94 13.44 4.49
C ALA A 526 10.45 13.27 4.08
N GLY A 527 9.93 14.21 3.29
CA GLY A 527 8.56 14.26 2.79
C GLY A 527 8.32 13.60 1.42
N ALA A 528 9.33 13.06 0.74
CA ALA A 528 9.19 12.47 -0.60
C ALA A 528 8.84 10.97 -0.63
N ASP A 529 8.05 10.55 -1.62
CA ASP A 529 7.83 9.15 -2.04
C ASP A 529 9.03 8.65 -2.85
N HIS A 530 9.51 9.48 -3.78
CA HIS A 530 10.64 9.18 -4.64
C HIS A 530 11.72 10.25 -4.47
N ALA A 531 12.97 9.83 -4.30
CA ALA A 531 14.12 10.72 -4.27
C ALA A 531 15.14 10.26 -5.31
N LEU A 532 15.44 11.13 -6.28
CA LEU A 532 16.46 10.83 -7.27
C LEU A 532 17.83 10.89 -6.60
N GLY A 533 18.46 9.73 -6.42
CA GLY A 533 19.80 9.60 -5.86
C GLY A 533 20.91 9.91 -6.86
N PHE A 534 22.10 10.27 -6.35
CA PHE A 534 23.25 10.58 -7.21
C PHE A 534 23.66 9.43 -8.14
N PHE A 535 23.62 8.19 -7.66
CA PHE A 535 23.99 7.04 -8.49
C PHE A 535 23.02 6.85 -9.66
N THR A 536 21.71 7.00 -9.39
CA THR A 536 20.65 6.98 -10.40
C THR A 536 20.84 8.10 -11.42
N LEU A 537 21.08 9.34 -10.98
CA LEU A 537 21.47 10.44 -11.87
C LEU A 537 22.64 10.04 -12.77
N ALA A 538 23.71 9.50 -12.18
CA ALA A 538 24.94 9.22 -12.92
C ALA A 538 24.76 8.15 -14.01
N SER A 539 23.78 7.25 -13.84
CA SER A 539 23.42 6.23 -14.85
C SER A 539 22.93 6.81 -16.17
N VAL A 540 22.39 8.04 -16.16
CA VAL A 540 21.76 8.66 -17.32
C VAL A 540 22.57 9.79 -17.95
N LEU A 541 23.57 10.34 -17.23
CA LEU A 541 24.36 11.46 -17.76
C LEU A 541 25.12 11.07 -19.05
N GLY A 542 25.69 9.86 -19.12
CA GLY A 542 26.36 9.37 -20.31
C GLY A 542 25.40 9.14 -21.50
N PRO A 543 24.26 8.43 -21.32
CA PRO A 543 23.25 8.32 -22.36
C PRO A 543 22.67 9.66 -22.85
N LEU A 544 22.53 10.67 -21.97
CA LEU A 544 22.05 12.00 -22.37
C LEU A 544 23.06 12.76 -23.22
N HIS A 545 24.36 12.64 -22.91
CA HIS A 545 25.42 13.24 -23.72
C HIS A 545 25.33 12.81 -25.20
N ASP A 546 25.04 11.53 -25.45
CA ASP A 546 24.99 10.98 -26.81
C ASP A 546 23.69 11.33 -27.56
N ARG A 547 22.62 11.73 -26.85
CA ARG A 547 21.25 11.82 -27.39
C ARG A 547 20.69 13.23 -27.46
N VAL A 548 21.19 14.15 -26.65
CA VAL A 548 20.57 15.47 -26.47
C VAL A 548 21.41 16.57 -27.12
N GLY A 549 20.72 17.47 -27.84
CA GLY A 549 21.32 18.70 -28.36
C GLY A 549 21.49 19.79 -27.30
N PRO A 550 21.63 21.07 -27.70
CA PRO A 550 21.74 22.17 -26.76
C PRO A 550 20.49 22.31 -25.86
N THR A 551 20.69 22.52 -24.56
CA THR A 551 19.65 22.74 -23.56
C THR A 551 19.69 24.16 -22.99
N GLN A 552 18.53 24.68 -22.62
CA GLN A 552 18.34 26.01 -22.03
C GLN A 552 18.69 26.04 -20.54
N GLY A 553 18.76 27.25 -19.97
CA GLY A 553 18.92 27.43 -18.52
C GLY A 553 17.58 27.48 -17.79
N ALA A 554 17.61 27.38 -16.46
CA ALA A 554 16.40 27.43 -15.64
C ALA A 554 15.57 28.70 -15.88
N THR A 555 16.23 29.86 -16.04
CA THR A 555 15.55 31.15 -16.29
C THR A 555 14.73 31.18 -17.59
N ASP A 556 15.04 30.30 -18.53
CA ASP A 556 14.36 30.19 -19.83
C ASP A 556 13.14 29.23 -19.76
N GLY A 557 12.90 28.61 -18.59
CA GLY A 557 11.84 27.65 -18.34
C GLY A 557 12.31 26.20 -18.48
N HIS A 558 12.08 25.39 -17.45
CA HIS A 558 12.36 23.95 -17.45
C HIS A 558 11.54 23.21 -18.51
N TRP A 559 10.26 23.55 -18.63
CA TRP A 559 9.32 23.04 -19.62
C TRP A 559 8.79 24.19 -20.48
N ARG A 560 8.72 23.94 -21.79
CA ARG A 560 8.30 24.93 -22.78
C ARG A 560 7.22 24.37 -23.68
N THR A 561 6.24 25.20 -24.00
CA THR A 561 5.21 24.88 -24.99
C THR A 561 5.77 25.13 -26.39
N ASP A 562 5.55 24.20 -27.33
CA ASP A 562 5.92 24.40 -28.73
C ASP A 562 4.98 25.43 -29.39
N PRO A 563 5.48 26.63 -29.80
CA PRO A 563 4.66 27.67 -30.40
C PRO A 563 4.21 27.37 -31.84
N HIS A 564 4.62 26.24 -32.44
CA HIS A 564 4.34 25.89 -33.83
C HIS A 564 3.53 24.60 -33.99
N SER A 565 3.14 23.96 -32.89
CA SER A 565 2.32 22.76 -32.92
C SER A 565 0.83 23.11 -32.75
N ASP A 566 -0.02 22.59 -33.65
CA ASP A 566 -1.48 22.65 -33.52
C ASP A 566 -1.99 21.90 -32.27
N THR A 567 -1.14 21.11 -31.62
CA THR A 567 -1.34 20.54 -30.28
C THR A 567 -0.18 20.99 -29.38
N PRO A 568 -0.36 22.02 -28.52
CA PRO A 568 0.72 22.65 -27.77
C PRO A 568 1.27 21.71 -26.67
N ARG A 569 2.11 20.76 -27.06
CA ARG A 569 2.72 19.83 -26.11
C ARG A 569 3.93 20.50 -25.46
N ASP A 570 3.92 20.58 -24.14
CA ASP A 570 5.10 20.93 -23.35
C ASP A 570 6.22 19.89 -23.59
N HIS A 571 7.45 20.37 -23.79
CA HIS A 571 8.65 19.57 -23.96
C HIS A 571 9.76 20.01 -22.98
N PRO A 572 10.63 19.07 -22.55
CA PRO A 572 11.72 19.39 -21.64
C PRO A 572 12.78 20.26 -22.34
N ALA A 573 13.14 21.39 -21.72
CA ALA A 573 14.06 22.37 -22.31
C ALA A 573 15.41 22.48 -21.57
N THR A 574 15.50 22.00 -20.34
CA THR A 574 16.68 22.10 -19.46
C THR A 574 17.24 20.72 -19.13
N LEU A 575 18.45 20.63 -18.58
CA LEU A 575 19.00 19.33 -18.16
C LEU A 575 18.15 18.72 -17.02
N THR A 576 17.68 19.54 -16.08
CA THR A 576 16.74 19.08 -15.04
C THR A 576 15.48 18.49 -15.66
N ALA A 577 14.84 19.16 -16.62
CA ALA A 577 13.60 18.67 -17.21
C ALA A 577 13.77 17.35 -17.97
N LEU A 578 14.90 17.17 -18.67
CA LEU A 578 15.21 15.91 -19.36
C LEU A 578 15.42 14.75 -18.38
N ILE A 579 16.08 15.01 -17.25
CA ILE A 579 16.27 14.01 -16.20
C ILE A 579 14.94 13.69 -15.51
N SER A 580 14.11 14.71 -15.28
CA SER A 580 12.76 14.52 -14.75
C SER A 580 11.89 13.69 -15.69
N ASP A 581 11.94 13.95 -17.00
CA ASP A 581 11.23 13.16 -18.01
C ASP A 581 11.73 11.70 -18.03
N TRP A 582 13.05 11.49 -17.96
CA TRP A 582 13.65 10.16 -17.99
C TRP A 582 13.33 9.31 -16.76
N PHE A 583 13.28 9.91 -15.58
CA PHE A 583 13.03 9.22 -14.30
C PHE A 583 11.61 9.42 -13.78
N GLU A 584 10.71 9.93 -14.61
CA GLU A 584 9.31 10.11 -14.24
C GLU A 584 9.14 11.00 -12.98
N LEU A 585 9.91 12.08 -12.85
CA LEU A 585 9.83 13.03 -11.73
C LEU A 585 8.79 14.12 -11.99
N PRO A 586 8.09 14.60 -10.93
CA PRO A 586 7.05 15.61 -11.06
C PRO A 586 7.61 16.91 -11.62
N SER A 587 7.14 17.29 -12.80
CA SER A 587 7.64 18.44 -13.54
C SER A 587 6.72 19.66 -13.42
N PRO A 588 7.26 20.89 -13.32
CA PRO A 588 6.45 22.09 -13.18
C PRO A 588 5.72 22.47 -14.48
N HIS A 589 4.62 23.22 -14.37
CA HIS A 589 3.95 23.83 -15.53
C HIS A 589 4.58 25.16 -15.93
N HIS A 590 4.42 25.53 -17.21
CA HIS A 590 4.98 26.76 -17.76
C HIS A 590 4.60 28.02 -16.96
N GLY A 591 3.39 28.07 -16.38
CA GLY A 591 2.89 29.19 -15.58
C GLY A 591 3.33 29.19 -14.11
N GLU A 592 3.97 28.13 -13.63
CA GLU A 592 4.39 28.02 -12.24
C GLU A 592 5.74 28.72 -12.00
N THR A 593 5.87 29.37 -10.85
CA THR A 593 7.14 29.98 -10.42
C THR A 593 8.29 28.97 -10.37
N ALA A 594 8.01 27.69 -10.10
CA ALA A 594 9.00 26.63 -10.09
C ALA A 594 9.58 26.35 -11.49
N ASN A 595 8.86 26.63 -12.58
CA ASN A 595 9.34 26.35 -13.93
C ASN A 595 10.54 27.20 -14.33
N THR A 596 10.70 28.39 -13.76
CA THR A 596 11.84 29.28 -14.06
C THR A 596 12.83 29.42 -12.91
N ALA A 597 12.64 28.66 -11.83
CA ALA A 597 13.45 28.73 -10.63
C ALA A 597 14.51 27.63 -10.60
N ALA A 598 15.70 27.92 -10.06
CA ALA A 598 16.71 26.89 -9.83
C ALA A 598 16.19 25.80 -8.87
N VAL A 599 16.66 24.57 -9.05
CA VAL A 599 16.16 23.40 -8.29
C VAL A 599 16.42 23.45 -6.78
N ASP A 600 17.40 24.24 -6.34
CA ASP A 600 17.73 24.49 -4.93
C ASP A 600 16.97 25.68 -4.33
N SER A 601 16.12 26.36 -5.12
CA SER A 601 15.33 27.50 -4.66
C SER A 601 14.12 27.05 -3.81
N PRO A 602 13.63 27.90 -2.88
CA PRO A 602 12.42 27.61 -2.13
C PRO A 602 11.18 27.39 -3.01
N ALA A 603 11.11 28.00 -4.20
CA ALA A 603 9.99 27.81 -5.13
C ALA A 603 9.99 26.38 -5.70
N TYR A 604 11.14 25.90 -6.18
CA TYR A 604 11.25 24.54 -6.71
C TYR A 604 11.15 23.47 -5.61
N LEU A 605 11.71 23.72 -4.43
CA LEU A 605 11.57 22.84 -3.28
C LEU A 605 10.12 22.72 -2.78
N ARG A 606 9.32 23.81 -2.87
CA ARG A 606 7.87 23.75 -2.60
C ARG A 606 7.14 22.89 -3.64
N HIS A 607 7.49 23.01 -4.92
CA HIS A 607 6.93 22.15 -5.98
C HIS A 607 7.23 20.67 -5.71
N LEU A 608 8.49 20.34 -5.46
CA LEU A 608 8.91 18.98 -5.11
C LEU A 608 8.19 18.46 -3.85
N ALA A 609 8.07 19.28 -2.81
CA ALA A 609 7.34 18.93 -1.59
C ALA A 609 5.85 18.68 -1.85
N ALA A 610 5.20 19.55 -2.62
CA ALA A 610 3.79 19.42 -2.98
C ALA A 610 3.53 18.13 -3.76
N HIS A 611 4.45 17.76 -4.66
CA HIS A 611 4.36 16.53 -5.44
C HIS A 611 5.10 15.34 -4.83
N ARG A 612 5.47 15.43 -3.55
CA ARG A 612 6.08 14.35 -2.77
C ARG A 612 7.26 13.69 -3.49
N ALA A 613 8.11 14.50 -4.11
CA ALA A 613 9.36 14.05 -4.73
C ALA A 613 10.54 14.83 -4.15
N ALA A 614 11.75 14.33 -4.36
CA ALA A 614 12.96 15.01 -3.96
C ALA A 614 14.12 14.71 -4.91
N LEU A 615 15.13 15.56 -4.80
CA LEU A 615 16.45 15.33 -5.38
C LEU A 615 17.43 15.19 -4.21
N ASP A 616 18.33 14.22 -4.29
CA ASP A 616 19.43 14.10 -3.33
C ASP A 616 20.26 15.42 -3.28
N PRO A 617 20.92 15.75 -2.16
CA PRO A 617 21.68 16.99 -2.04
C PRO A 617 22.77 17.19 -3.11
N PHE A 618 23.45 16.11 -3.52
CA PHE A 618 24.45 16.14 -4.59
C PHE A 618 23.80 16.32 -5.97
N VAL A 619 22.67 15.65 -6.22
CA VAL A 619 21.88 15.83 -7.45
C VAL A 619 21.39 17.27 -7.56
N THR A 620 20.80 17.80 -6.49
CA THR A 620 20.32 19.19 -6.38
C THR A 620 21.46 20.16 -6.70
N ARG A 621 22.63 19.97 -6.08
CA ARG A 621 23.80 20.83 -6.31
C ARG A 621 24.31 20.79 -7.74
N TYR A 622 24.36 19.60 -8.34
CA TYR A 622 24.81 19.41 -9.72
C TYR A 622 23.85 20.09 -10.71
N LEU A 623 22.55 19.84 -10.58
CA LEU A 623 21.54 20.35 -11.51
C LEU A 623 21.32 21.87 -11.38
N ALA A 624 21.33 22.41 -10.16
CA ALA A 624 21.26 23.85 -9.95
C ALA A 624 22.40 24.59 -10.65
N ALA A 625 23.62 24.02 -10.60
CA ALA A 625 24.76 24.61 -11.28
C ALA A 625 24.71 24.42 -12.80
N ALA A 626 24.33 23.23 -13.28
CA ALA A 626 24.20 22.97 -14.71
C ALA A 626 23.19 23.92 -15.36
N ASP A 627 21.99 24.05 -14.79
CA ASP A 627 20.92 24.88 -15.36
C ASP A 627 21.08 26.38 -15.05
N SER A 628 22.08 26.79 -14.25
CA SER A 628 22.38 28.20 -14.01
C SER A 628 22.97 28.94 -15.22
N LEU A 629 23.54 28.22 -16.20
CA LEU A 629 24.07 28.84 -17.42
C LEU A 629 22.90 29.36 -18.28
N ALA A 630 22.89 30.65 -18.59
CA ALA A 630 21.81 31.23 -19.39
C ALA A 630 21.86 30.81 -20.86
N GLY A 631 20.68 30.65 -21.48
CA GLY A 631 20.51 30.37 -22.91
C GLY A 631 20.88 28.94 -23.33
N ALA A 632 20.85 28.68 -24.63
CA ALA A 632 21.17 27.38 -25.19
C ALA A 632 22.67 27.04 -25.01
N ARG A 633 22.96 25.92 -24.34
CA ARG A 633 24.31 25.41 -24.06
C ARG A 633 24.40 23.94 -24.36
N THR A 634 25.59 23.47 -24.75
CA THR A 634 25.78 22.04 -25.03
C THR A 634 25.76 21.22 -23.73
N PHE A 635 25.56 19.91 -23.85
CA PHE A 635 25.61 19.02 -22.69
C PHE A 635 26.97 19.11 -21.96
N GLU A 636 28.06 19.24 -22.70
CA GLU A 636 29.42 19.34 -22.15
C GLU A 636 29.56 20.58 -21.26
N GLU A 637 29.06 21.74 -21.73
CA GLU A 637 29.10 22.98 -20.95
C GLU A 637 28.30 22.85 -19.64
N ARG A 638 27.10 22.24 -19.71
CA ARG A 638 26.24 21.97 -18.55
C ARG A 638 26.90 20.99 -17.57
N HIS A 639 27.47 19.92 -18.09
CA HIS A 639 28.16 18.90 -17.30
C HIS A 639 29.38 19.48 -16.59
N VAL A 640 30.19 20.28 -17.28
CA VAL A 640 31.36 20.95 -16.68
C VAL A 640 30.95 21.85 -15.52
N ALA A 641 29.83 22.59 -15.65
CA ALA A 641 29.30 23.42 -14.56
C ALA A 641 28.83 22.58 -13.36
N GLY A 642 28.04 21.54 -13.59
CA GLY A 642 27.57 20.62 -12.53
C GLY A 642 28.72 19.89 -11.84
N PHE A 643 29.68 19.39 -12.62
CA PHE A 643 30.92 18.77 -12.13
C PHE A 643 31.72 19.74 -11.25
N ALA A 644 31.95 20.97 -11.72
CA ALA A 644 32.71 21.97 -10.97
C ALA A 644 32.02 22.32 -9.63
N ALA A 645 30.68 22.39 -9.61
CA ALA A 645 29.92 22.62 -8.39
C ALA A 645 30.13 21.51 -7.36
N LEU A 646 30.09 20.23 -7.77
CA LEU A 646 30.38 19.12 -6.87
C LEU A 646 31.84 19.10 -6.37
N ARG A 647 32.79 19.52 -7.21
CA ARG A 647 34.22 19.58 -6.84
C ARG A 647 34.55 20.67 -5.83
N THR A 648 33.85 21.79 -5.90
CA THR A 648 34.13 22.99 -5.09
C THR A 648 33.28 23.04 -3.81
N THR A 649 32.28 22.17 -3.69
CA THR A 649 31.42 22.09 -2.50
C THR A 649 32.05 21.20 -1.43
N ASP A 650 31.88 21.57 -0.15
CA ASP A 650 32.16 20.65 0.96
C ASP A 650 31.13 19.52 0.96
N LEU A 651 31.51 18.38 0.36
CA LEU A 651 30.63 17.21 0.24
C LEU A 651 30.26 16.60 1.60
N SER A 652 31.07 16.79 2.65
CA SER A 652 30.76 16.29 3.98
C SER A 652 29.68 17.16 4.64
N ALA A 653 29.77 18.48 4.50
CA ALA A 653 28.70 19.38 4.93
C ALA A 653 27.41 19.16 4.14
N LEU A 654 27.51 18.96 2.82
CA LEU A 654 26.36 18.66 1.96
C LEU A 654 25.71 17.33 2.33
N ALA A 655 26.48 16.31 2.71
CA ALA A 655 25.95 15.04 3.21
C ALA A 655 25.09 15.19 4.47
N CYS A 656 25.33 16.21 5.31
CA CYS A 656 24.52 16.45 6.51
C CYS A 656 23.10 16.96 6.20
N THR A 657 22.85 17.47 5.00
CA THR A 657 21.49 17.82 4.57
C THR A 657 20.70 16.61 4.10
N GLU A 658 21.36 15.44 3.97
CA GLU A 658 20.68 14.18 3.68
C GLU A 658 20.07 13.55 4.95
N VAL A 659 18.86 13.00 4.83
CA VAL A 659 18.16 12.23 5.85
C VAL A 659 18.89 10.91 6.15
N HIS A 660 19.40 10.22 5.13
CA HIS A 660 20.12 8.95 5.25
C HIS A 660 21.63 9.18 5.50
N PRO A 661 22.28 8.35 6.33
CA PRO A 661 23.74 8.41 6.48
C PRO A 661 24.44 8.14 5.15
N VAL A 662 25.16 9.15 4.64
CA VAL A 662 25.95 9.03 3.41
C VAL A 662 27.24 8.25 3.70
N ARG A 663 27.43 7.13 3.00
CA ARG A 663 28.65 6.31 3.11
C ARG A 663 29.84 7.03 2.47
N GLU A 664 31.03 6.87 3.06
CA GLU A 664 32.27 7.42 2.49
C GLU A 664 32.56 6.89 1.06
N GLY A 665 32.08 5.68 0.73
CA GLY A 665 32.11 5.14 -0.62
C GLY A 665 31.44 6.05 -1.65
N LEU A 666 30.24 6.57 -1.34
CA LEU A 666 29.51 7.48 -2.23
C LEU A 666 30.25 8.81 -2.39
N LEU A 667 30.81 9.37 -1.30
CA LEU A 667 31.62 10.59 -1.38
C LEU A 667 32.86 10.41 -2.26
N ARG A 668 33.53 9.25 -2.16
CA ARG A 668 34.66 8.90 -3.04
C ARG A 668 34.22 8.74 -4.49
N LEU A 669 33.06 8.13 -4.72
CA LEU A 669 32.47 7.97 -6.04
C LEU A 669 32.18 9.33 -6.68
N ILE A 670 31.49 10.23 -5.98
CA ILE A 670 31.21 11.61 -6.45
C ILE A 670 32.52 12.33 -6.80
N LYS A 671 33.55 12.20 -5.94
CA LYS A 671 34.91 12.71 -6.19
C LYS A 671 35.66 11.98 -7.31
N SER A 672 35.15 10.91 -7.88
CA SER A 672 35.78 10.20 -8.99
C SER A 672 35.08 10.43 -10.33
N MET A 673 33.90 11.07 -10.33
CA MET A 673 33.16 11.39 -11.55
C MET A 673 34.09 12.09 -12.55
N PRO A 674 34.11 11.69 -13.83
CA PRO A 674 34.95 12.34 -14.85
C PRO A 674 34.40 13.72 -15.18
N GLN A 675 35.28 14.61 -15.63
CA GLN A 675 34.90 15.91 -16.20
C GLN A 675 34.50 15.80 -17.68
N ASP A 676 35.05 14.79 -18.38
CA ASP A 676 34.78 14.52 -19.78
C ASP A 676 33.53 13.63 -19.90
N PRO A 677 32.42 14.14 -20.49
CA PRO A 677 31.18 13.38 -20.63
C PRO A 677 31.32 12.05 -21.36
N ALA A 678 32.24 11.95 -22.33
CA ALA A 678 32.47 10.73 -23.10
C ALA A 678 32.95 9.55 -22.22
N GLN A 679 33.43 9.83 -21.01
CA GLN A 679 33.90 8.83 -20.06
C GLN A 679 32.82 8.39 -19.07
N LEU A 680 31.65 9.04 -19.04
CA LEU A 680 30.62 8.79 -18.03
C LEU A 680 30.05 7.36 -18.09
N ASN A 681 29.77 6.84 -19.29
CA ASN A 681 29.28 5.47 -19.47
C ASN A 681 30.27 4.44 -18.91
N ALA A 682 31.53 4.51 -19.35
CA ALA A 682 32.58 3.60 -18.89
C ALA A 682 32.90 3.77 -17.40
N TRP A 683 32.79 4.98 -16.87
CA TRP A 683 32.96 5.25 -15.44
C TRP A 683 31.82 4.65 -14.62
N TYR A 684 30.57 4.80 -15.06
CA TYR A 684 29.39 4.26 -14.38
C TYR A 684 29.43 2.73 -14.34
N GLU A 685 29.70 2.10 -15.50
CA GLU A 685 29.81 0.64 -15.60
C GLU A 685 30.86 0.05 -14.65
N ARG A 686 32.01 0.74 -14.50
CA ARG A 686 33.08 0.31 -13.58
C ARG A 686 32.67 0.34 -12.10
N HIS A 687 31.68 1.14 -11.74
CA HIS A 687 31.27 1.35 -10.36
C HIS A 687 29.89 0.76 -10.02
N LEU A 688 29.21 0.09 -10.96
CA LEU A 688 27.96 -0.65 -10.75
C LEU A 688 28.04 -1.61 -9.56
N ASP A 689 29.10 -2.41 -9.47
CA ASP A 689 29.27 -3.42 -8.41
C ASP A 689 29.81 -2.87 -7.07
N ARG A 690 30.10 -1.56 -7.01
CA ARG A 690 30.72 -0.91 -5.83
C ARG A 690 29.78 0.06 -5.11
N ALA A 691 28.58 0.27 -5.64
CA ALA A 691 27.58 1.22 -5.14
C ALA A 691 26.81 0.68 -3.93
#